data_AF-A0A520K634-F1
#
_entry.id   AF-A0A520K634-F1
#
_cell.length_a   1.000
_cell.length_b   1.000
_cell.length_c   1.000
_cell.angle_alpha   90.00
_cell.angle_beta   90.00
_cell.angle_gamma   90.00
#
_symmetry.space_group_name_H-M   'P 1'
#
loop_
_entity.id
_entity.type
_entity.pdbx_description
1 polymer ?
#
loop_
_entity_poly.entity_id
_entity_poly.type
_entity_poly.pdbx_seq_one_letter_code
_entity_poly.pdbx_strand_id
1 'polypeptide(L)'
;MTNVNVSDDLTGQSTTCALVIPGDTCVLTVTYVVQPSDLGTTIQNTGTGNSDQTDPVTDDEDVPVPSPALAIEKTGVLDLGPDGIANPGDVITYSYYVTANGTANLTNVAVTDPLPGLSPITCLIDNMIPFLAAGATETCTATYQITQADIDAGHRDNIATADSDQTGPETDNENVPIPQDPSIDVEKYVSIDDGTTWEDADAPTGPYLLSGTDPQFRFVVNNTGNVNLTGISLTDSDFTLSGCTVTDPLTPGTSFVCYVTDASWAAGQHTDTASVTADFGGQTYSDTDDANYYGADPAFTVTKLCDSTEPVPQLATEANFEVEFENTGNVELSITADDGIGTFSLTVGAMKNFTVTIDGPFSGQPAVNNTVNASSTYTDSAANTTTIEETDDGSCRVGGLVNVKKLTQSEVNSTVDWTFTLYEGPDGHGGDVLASSSTSGDTDGILVFENYNLDPAVTYTVCEEGIPAGWTSFWQIDTDGDGVADTTVIPYNPNADDDPSADIGNRCFDLGSGTTVPIPAGGMVFFQVDNTYPGGEPRTPGYWKNWNYCTGGGQAGTADKNGGWQEGYWLLEDVLDQDIGGGIVWDDINLSDTLVFSITTCDQAVNILDMRDNVTGNKRASDAAYTLAMHLLAAQMNFAAGAETCQDAQDTALEAEELLDKHDFIGEGSYLSSQDTDYAYALELAETLDQYNNGELCTP
;
A
#
# COMPACT_ATOMS: atom_id res chain seq x y z
N MET A 1 -109.31 57.54 59.33
CA MET A 1 -108.12 58.40 59.16
C MET A 1 -108.37 59.35 58.01
N THR A 2 -108.08 60.63 58.17
CA THR A 2 -108.10 61.62 57.08
C THR A 2 -106.69 61.82 56.50
N ASN A 3 -106.61 62.35 55.28
CA ASN A 3 -105.35 62.75 54.63
C ASN A 3 -104.23 61.69 54.73
N VAL A 4 -104.58 60.42 54.49
CA VAL A 4 -103.65 59.29 54.62
C VAL A 4 -102.71 59.30 53.41
N ASN A 5 -101.46 59.68 53.63
CA ASN A 5 -100.41 59.60 52.63
C ASN A 5 -99.65 58.28 52.77
N VAL A 6 -99.68 57.45 51.72
CA VAL A 6 -98.80 56.29 51.59
C VAL A 6 -97.67 56.66 50.64
N SER A 7 -96.42 56.46 51.05
CA SER A 7 -95.23 56.74 50.26
C SER A 7 -94.23 55.60 50.30
N ASP A 8 -93.40 55.53 49.26
CA ASP A 8 -92.36 54.53 49.01
C ASP A 8 -91.04 55.26 48.83
N ASP A 9 -90.00 54.91 49.60
CA ASP A 9 -88.75 55.67 49.64
C ASP A 9 -87.80 55.31 48.48
N LEU A 10 -87.76 54.04 48.08
CA LEU A 10 -86.98 53.54 46.95
C LEU A 10 -87.35 54.23 45.62
N THR A 11 -88.65 54.38 45.34
CA THR A 11 -89.13 55.06 44.12
C THR A 11 -89.47 56.53 44.33
N GLY A 12 -89.53 57.01 45.58
CA GLY A 12 -89.92 58.37 45.94
C GLY A 12 -91.37 58.73 45.64
N GLN A 13 -92.22 57.75 45.31
CA GLN A 13 -93.61 57.96 44.92
C GLN A 13 -94.55 57.98 46.13
N SER A 14 -95.68 58.68 45.99
CA SER A 14 -96.72 58.69 47.03
C SER A 14 -98.13 58.84 46.47
N THR A 15 -99.12 58.49 47.28
CA THR A 15 -100.54 58.72 47.04
C THR A 15 -101.21 59.19 48.32
N THR A 16 -102.24 60.02 48.22
CA THR A 16 -102.98 60.53 49.38
C THR A 16 -104.47 60.21 49.29
N CYS A 17 -104.97 59.40 50.22
CA CYS A 17 -106.39 59.13 50.38
C CYS A 17 -107.00 60.15 51.36
N ALA A 18 -107.91 60.99 50.86
CA ALA A 18 -108.55 62.05 51.66
C ALA A 18 -109.29 61.51 52.90
N LEU A 19 -109.87 60.32 52.81
CA LEU A 19 -110.51 59.60 53.92
C LEU A 19 -110.34 58.08 53.75
N VAL A 20 -109.92 57.42 54.82
CA VAL A 20 -109.97 55.96 54.99
C VAL A 20 -110.85 55.66 56.20
N ILE A 21 -111.98 54.98 55.98
CA ILE A 21 -112.92 54.58 57.05
C ILE A 21 -112.50 53.24 57.68
N PRO A 22 -112.98 52.88 58.89
CA PRO A 22 -112.61 51.62 59.53
C PRO A 22 -112.98 50.40 58.66
N GLY A 23 -111.96 49.64 58.24
CA GLY A 23 -112.09 48.46 57.39
C GLY A 23 -111.62 48.66 55.94
N ASP A 24 -111.46 49.91 55.49
CA ASP A 24 -110.94 50.23 54.15
C ASP A 24 -109.41 50.40 54.14
N THR A 25 -108.81 50.36 52.95
CA THR A 25 -107.36 50.54 52.73
C THR A 25 -107.07 51.74 51.82
N CYS A 26 -105.93 52.40 52.04
CA CYS A 26 -105.28 53.26 51.04
C CYS A 26 -104.13 52.45 50.44
N VAL A 27 -104.03 52.40 49.10
CA VAL A 27 -103.06 51.55 48.41
C VAL A 27 -102.23 52.41 47.45
N LEU A 28 -100.91 52.35 47.63
CA LEU A 28 -99.92 52.74 46.63
C LEU A 28 -99.47 51.47 45.89
N THR A 29 -99.25 51.56 44.59
CA THR A 29 -98.62 50.48 43.81
C THR A 29 -97.55 51.10 42.94
N VAL A 30 -96.31 50.72 43.19
CA VAL A 30 -95.12 51.17 42.45
C VAL A 30 -94.47 50.00 41.75
N THR A 31 -93.49 50.29 40.90
CA THR A 31 -92.63 49.28 40.28
C THR A 31 -91.22 49.85 40.22
N TYR A 32 -90.29 49.14 40.84
CA TYR A 32 -88.86 49.40 40.70
C TYR A 32 -88.31 48.47 39.61
N VAL A 33 -87.47 49.01 38.72
CA VAL A 33 -86.76 48.24 37.71
C VAL A 33 -85.32 48.08 38.20
N VAL A 34 -84.90 46.84 38.43
CA VAL A 34 -83.54 46.49 38.87
C VAL A 34 -82.50 47.13 37.95
N GLN A 35 -81.54 47.85 38.53
CA GLN A 35 -80.43 48.48 37.81
C GLN A 35 -79.17 47.61 37.87
N PRO A 36 -78.19 47.78 36.96
CA PRO A 36 -76.93 47.05 37.01
C PRO A 36 -76.13 47.25 38.31
N SER A 37 -76.33 48.36 39.01
CA SER A 37 -75.77 48.65 40.34
C SER A 37 -76.27 47.71 41.45
N ASP A 38 -77.42 47.08 41.23
CA ASP A 38 -78.13 46.36 42.28
C ASP A 38 -77.73 44.88 42.29
N LEU A 39 -77.07 44.39 41.23
CA LEU A 39 -76.61 43.01 41.08
C LEU A 39 -75.67 42.61 42.22
N GLY A 40 -75.97 41.50 42.89
CA GLY A 40 -75.22 41.03 44.06
C GLY A 40 -75.45 41.83 45.35
N THR A 41 -76.43 42.74 45.36
CA THR A 41 -76.83 43.51 46.55
C THR A 41 -78.24 43.11 47.00
N THR A 42 -78.72 43.71 48.09
CA THR A 42 -80.12 43.63 48.52
C THR A 42 -80.78 44.98 48.25
N ILE A 43 -81.85 44.98 47.45
CA ILE A 43 -82.73 46.14 47.32
C ILE A 43 -83.56 46.21 48.60
N GLN A 44 -83.39 47.28 49.37
CA GLN A 44 -84.18 47.57 50.56
C GLN A 44 -85.26 48.59 50.18
N ASN A 45 -86.50 48.39 50.64
CA ASN A 45 -87.60 49.33 50.41
C ASN A 45 -88.43 49.54 51.68
N THR A 46 -88.68 50.79 52.06
CA THR A 46 -89.48 51.16 53.23
C THR A 46 -90.79 51.83 52.80
N GLY A 47 -91.90 51.11 52.96
CA GLY A 47 -93.24 51.66 52.79
C GLY A 47 -93.66 52.47 54.02
N THR A 48 -94.04 53.74 53.84
CA THR A 48 -94.48 54.63 54.93
C THR A 48 -95.96 55.01 54.79
N GLY A 49 -96.77 54.72 55.80
CA GLY A 49 -98.14 55.20 55.94
C GLY A 49 -98.25 56.31 56.98
N ASN A 50 -98.67 57.51 56.59
CA ASN A 50 -98.79 58.69 57.45
C ASN A 50 -100.20 59.30 57.38
N SER A 51 -100.70 59.92 58.46
CA SER A 51 -101.99 60.60 58.48
C SER A 51 -101.96 61.86 59.36
N ASP A 52 -102.99 62.70 59.28
CA ASP A 52 -103.14 63.85 60.19
C ASP A 52 -103.73 63.48 61.57
N GLN A 53 -103.86 62.18 61.86
CA GLN A 53 -104.52 61.63 63.05
C GLN A 53 -103.69 60.58 63.82
N THR A 54 -102.55 60.14 63.27
CA THR A 54 -101.68 59.12 63.85
C THR A 54 -100.21 59.48 63.58
N ASP A 55 -99.29 58.96 64.39
CA ASP A 55 -97.89 58.93 64.00
C ASP A 55 -97.72 58.08 62.71
N PRO A 56 -96.65 58.31 61.90
CA PRO A 56 -96.34 57.47 60.76
C PRO A 56 -96.03 56.03 61.19
N VAL A 57 -96.41 55.07 60.36
CA VAL A 57 -95.98 53.67 60.45
C VAL A 57 -95.15 53.31 59.22
N THR A 58 -94.16 52.44 59.41
CA THR A 58 -93.28 51.94 58.35
C THR A 58 -93.30 50.41 58.33
N ASP A 59 -93.01 49.84 57.16
CA ASP A 59 -92.79 48.40 56.95
C ASP A 59 -91.71 48.24 55.88
N ASP A 60 -90.80 47.28 56.07
CA ASP A 60 -89.58 47.13 55.26
C ASP A 60 -89.59 45.79 54.51
N GLU A 61 -89.16 45.80 53.24
CA GLU A 61 -88.97 44.59 52.42
C GLU A 61 -87.57 44.56 51.81
N ASP A 62 -86.87 43.44 51.97
CA ASP A 62 -85.50 43.19 51.51
C ASP A 62 -85.50 42.17 50.36
N VAL A 63 -85.18 42.61 49.14
CA VAL A 63 -85.14 41.76 47.94
C VAL A 63 -83.69 41.53 47.52
N PRO A 64 -83.09 40.35 47.77
CA PRO A 64 -81.74 40.03 47.31
C PRO A 64 -81.70 39.85 45.79
N VAL A 65 -80.75 40.51 45.13
CA VAL A 65 -80.56 40.46 43.68
C VAL A 65 -79.38 39.53 43.37
N PRO A 66 -79.59 38.45 42.58
CA PRO A 66 -78.51 37.56 42.18
C PRO A 66 -77.38 38.28 41.43
N SER A 67 -76.14 37.84 41.64
CA SER A 67 -74.96 38.34 40.91
C SER A 67 -74.55 37.33 39.83
N PRO A 68 -74.47 37.71 38.55
CA PRO A 68 -73.92 36.86 37.50
C PRO A 68 -72.39 36.88 37.55
N ALA A 69 -71.78 35.70 37.42
CA ALA A 69 -70.35 35.55 37.17
C ALA A 69 -70.13 34.26 36.38
N LEU A 70 -69.31 34.36 35.34
CA LEU A 70 -68.93 33.28 34.43
C LEU A 70 -67.45 32.96 34.66
N ALA A 71 -67.06 31.73 34.35
CA ALA A 71 -65.67 31.33 34.18
C ALA A 71 -65.61 30.25 33.10
N ILE A 72 -64.47 30.18 32.42
CA ILE A 72 -64.10 29.11 31.50
C ILE A 72 -62.73 28.58 31.95
N GLU A 73 -62.60 27.26 31.98
CA GLU A 73 -61.32 26.54 32.10
C GLU A 73 -61.19 25.65 30.86
N LYS A 74 -60.02 25.70 30.22
CA LYS A 74 -59.71 25.01 28.98
C LYS A 74 -58.60 24.00 29.22
N THR A 75 -58.79 22.78 28.74
CA THR A 75 -57.73 21.76 28.74
C THR A 75 -57.60 21.12 27.36
N GLY A 76 -56.40 20.68 27.02
CA GLY A 76 -56.09 19.99 25.77
C GLY A 76 -55.34 18.69 26.03
N VAL A 77 -55.83 17.59 25.46
CA VAL A 77 -55.18 16.28 25.54
C VAL A 77 -54.79 15.83 24.14
N LEU A 78 -53.48 15.70 23.90
CA LEU A 78 -52.92 15.13 22.66
C LEU A 78 -53.01 13.60 22.70
N ASP A 79 -53.60 13.01 21.68
CA ASP A 79 -53.55 11.57 21.38
C ASP A 79 -52.49 11.32 20.30
N LEU A 80 -51.40 10.65 20.68
CA LEU A 80 -50.27 10.25 19.82
C LEU A 80 -50.52 8.93 19.08
N GLY A 81 -51.74 8.39 19.14
CA GLY A 81 -52.08 7.17 18.43
C GLY A 81 -51.31 5.92 18.88
N PRO A 82 -51.18 4.90 18.00
CA PRO A 82 -50.64 3.60 18.37
C PRO A 82 -49.11 3.48 18.42
N ASP A 83 -48.37 4.34 17.71
CA ASP A 83 -46.90 4.35 17.69
C ASP A 83 -46.31 5.20 18.84
N GLY A 84 -47.08 6.16 19.35
CA GLY A 84 -46.67 7.03 20.46
C GLY A 84 -45.73 8.17 20.02
N ILE A 85 -45.65 8.44 18.72
CA ILE A 85 -44.85 9.51 18.12
C ILE A 85 -45.81 10.60 17.63
N ALA A 86 -45.45 11.87 17.79
CA ALA A 86 -46.30 12.94 17.27
C ALA A 86 -46.20 13.01 15.75
N ASN A 87 -47.32 12.77 15.07
CA ASN A 87 -47.45 12.69 13.62
C ASN A 87 -48.47 13.73 13.08
N PRO A 88 -48.29 14.27 11.86
CA PRO A 88 -49.30 15.13 11.23
C PRO A 88 -50.65 14.40 11.08
N GLY A 89 -51.70 14.95 11.69
CA GLY A 89 -53.04 14.33 11.72
C GLY A 89 -53.46 13.81 13.10
N ASP A 90 -52.53 13.65 14.04
CA ASP A 90 -52.82 13.33 15.45
C ASP A 90 -53.70 14.39 16.10
N VAL A 91 -54.47 13.98 17.11
CA VAL A 91 -55.63 14.75 17.57
C VAL A 91 -55.41 15.31 18.98
N ILE A 92 -55.46 16.63 19.09
CA ILE A 92 -55.70 17.30 20.37
C ILE A 92 -57.21 17.38 20.60
N THR A 93 -57.69 16.80 21.69
CA THR A 93 -59.07 17.00 22.17
C THR A 93 -59.08 18.12 23.20
N TYR A 94 -59.74 19.23 22.86
CA TYR A 94 -59.98 20.35 23.77
C TYR A 94 -61.30 20.16 24.53
N SER A 95 -61.28 20.38 25.85
CA SER A 95 -62.45 20.48 26.71
C SER A 95 -62.56 21.89 27.27
N TYR A 96 -63.79 22.43 27.30
CA TYR A 96 -64.11 23.75 27.82
C TYR A 96 -65.10 23.59 28.98
N TYR A 97 -64.65 23.80 30.20
CA TYR A 97 -65.45 23.71 31.42
C TYR A 97 -66.01 25.10 31.75
N VAL A 98 -67.29 25.30 31.45
CA VAL A 98 -67.96 26.60 31.58
C VAL A 98 -68.78 26.61 32.86
N THR A 99 -68.44 27.49 33.80
CA THR A 99 -68.99 27.50 35.17
C THR A 99 -69.67 28.82 35.52
N ALA A 100 -70.91 28.75 36.02
CA ALA A 100 -71.62 29.89 36.58
C ALA A 100 -71.23 30.08 38.05
N ASN A 101 -70.08 30.72 38.31
CA ASN A 101 -69.56 30.99 39.67
C ASN A 101 -70.40 32.01 40.47
N GLY A 102 -71.36 32.69 39.83
CA GLY A 102 -72.26 33.64 40.47
C GLY A 102 -73.43 33.00 41.24
N THR A 103 -74.29 33.84 41.82
CA THR A 103 -75.57 33.44 42.41
C THR A 103 -76.74 33.54 41.42
N ALA A 104 -76.53 34.14 40.25
CA ALA A 104 -77.49 34.17 39.15
C ALA A 104 -77.35 32.95 38.23
N ASN A 105 -78.47 32.54 37.61
CA ASN A 105 -78.42 31.64 36.46
C ASN A 105 -78.02 32.44 35.21
N LEU A 106 -77.31 31.79 34.29
CA LEU A 106 -76.88 32.38 33.01
C LEU A 106 -77.69 31.77 31.85
N THR A 107 -77.93 32.54 30.80
CA THR A 107 -78.60 32.09 29.55
C THR A 107 -77.75 32.35 28.33
N ASN A 108 -77.98 31.50 27.30
CA ASN A 108 -77.33 31.58 26.00
C ASN A 108 -75.80 31.68 26.08
N VAL A 109 -75.18 30.91 26.97
CA VAL A 109 -73.73 30.94 27.18
C VAL A 109 -73.05 30.36 25.94
N ALA A 110 -72.41 31.20 25.14
CA ALA A 110 -71.80 30.83 23.88
C ALA A 110 -70.28 30.67 24.05
N VAL A 111 -69.73 29.53 23.58
CA VAL A 111 -68.29 29.27 23.56
C VAL A 111 -67.76 29.50 22.15
N THR A 112 -66.65 30.20 22.04
CA THR A 112 -65.96 30.47 20.78
C THR A 112 -64.46 30.23 20.92
N ASP A 113 -63.85 29.73 19.87
CA ASP A 113 -62.43 29.45 19.78
C ASP A 113 -62.00 29.80 18.34
N PRO A 114 -61.08 30.76 18.14
CA PRO A 114 -60.68 31.24 16.82
C PRO A 114 -59.56 30.38 16.19
N LEU A 115 -59.17 29.25 16.80
CA LEU A 115 -58.05 28.45 16.34
C LEU A 115 -58.25 27.92 14.90
N PRO A 116 -57.35 28.26 13.94
CA PRO A 116 -57.44 27.74 12.58
C PRO A 116 -57.31 26.22 12.55
N GLY A 117 -58.25 25.55 11.88
CA GLY A 117 -58.28 24.09 11.72
C GLY A 117 -58.97 23.32 12.85
N LEU A 118 -59.52 24.01 13.87
CA LEU A 118 -60.34 23.40 14.91
C LEU A 118 -61.69 22.89 14.34
N SER A 119 -62.20 21.79 14.88
CA SER A 119 -63.57 21.32 14.63
C SER A 119 -64.61 22.34 15.13
N PRO A 120 -65.87 22.24 14.68
CA PRO A 120 -66.98 22.90 15.37
C PRO A 120 -66.99 22.51 16.86
N ILE A 121 -67.19 23.49 17.74
CA ILE A 121 -67.37 23.27 19.18
C ILE A 121 -68.73 22.61 19.39
N THR A 122 -68.75 21.56 20.21
CA THR A 122 -69.95 20.82 20.61
C THR A 122 -70.24 21.05 22.09
N CYS A 123 -71.30 21.80 22.35
CA CYS A 123 -71.96 22.04 23.64
C CYS A 123 -73.33 21.33 23.65
N LEU A 124 -74.28 21.78 24.49
CA LEU A 124 -75.64 21.24 24.54
C LEU A 124 -76.46 21.55 23.26
N ILE A 125 -76.28 22.73 22.65
CA ILE A 125 -76.85 23.09 21.34
C ILE A 125 -75.74 23.79 20.53
N ASP A 126 -75.23 23.13 19.50
CA ASP A 126 -74.10 23.60 18.68
C ASP A 126 -72.95 24.10 19.60
N ASN A 127 -72.56 25.37 19.54
CA ASN A 127 -71.51 25.96 20.41
C ASN A 127 -72.07 26.71 21.64
N MET A 128 -73.31 26.44 22.05
CA MET A 128 -74.03 27.18 23.09
C MET A 128 -74.61 26.27 24.20
N ILE A 129 -74.62 26.79 25.42
CA ILE A 129 -75.34 26.27 26.59
C ILE A 129 -76.55 27.21 26.83
N PRO A 130 -77.79 26.79 26.49
CA PRO A 130 -78.96 27.68 26.57
C PRO A 130 -79.28 28.20 27.98
N PHE A 131 -78.96 27.42 29.01
CA PHE A 131 -79.20 27.74 30.41
C PHE A 131 -78.15 27.05 31.28
N LEU A 132 -77.49 27.81 32.16
CA LEU A 132 -76.52 27.33 33.14
C LEU A 132 -76.96 27.80 34.53
N ALA A 133 -77.23 26.85 35.43
CA ALA A 133 -77.69 27.17 36.78
C ALA A 133 -76.53 27.73 37.64
N ALA A 134 -76.85 28.58 38.61
CA ALA A 134 -75.87 29.08 39.58
C ALA A 134 -75.11 27.92 40.27
N GLY A 135 -73.78 27.97 40.24
CA GLY A 135 -72.87 26.94 40.76
C GLY A 135 -72.75 25.67 39.90
N ALA A 136 -73.36 25.62 38.71
CA ALA A 136 -73.20 24.51 37.78
C ALA A 136 -72.04 24.74 36.80
N THR A 137 -71.44 23.63 36.36
CA THR A 137 -70.45 23.54 35.29
C THR A 137 -70.99 22.66 34.19
N GLU A 138 -70.88 23.11 32.94
CA GLU A 138 -71.16 22.31 31.73
C GLU A 138 -69.88 22.19 30.90
N THR A 139 -69.74 21.11 30.13
CA THR A 139 -68.56 20.86 29.29
C THR A 139 -68.91 20.93 27.82
N CYS A 140 -68.17 21.75 27.07
CA CYS A 140 -68.13 21.68 25.62
C CYS A 140 -66.83 21.03 25.14
N THR A 141 -66.78 20.51 23.92
CA THR A 141 -65.56 19.92 23.34
C THR A 141 -65.33 20.33 21.89
N ALA A 142 -64.07 20.28 21.46
CA ALA A 142 -63.66 20.39 20.05
C ALA A 142 -62.37 19.60 19.83
N THR A 143 -62.05 19.27 18.58
CA THR A 143 -60.81 18.57 18.21
C THR A 143 -59.97 19.38 17.23
N TYR A 144 -58.66 19.27 17.34
CA TYR A 144 -57.68 19.87 16.43
C TYR A 144 -56.73 18.78 15.92
N GLN A 145 -56.51 18.72 14.61
CA GLN A 145 -55.47 17.85 14.03
C GLN A 145 -54.15 18.62 13.94
N ILE A 146 -53.09 18.12 14.57
CA ILE A 146 -51.78 18.77 14.53
C ILE A 146 -51.17 18.68 13.13
N THR A 147 -50.38 19.70 12.80
CA THR A 147 -49.64 19.81 11.54
C THR A 147 -48.14 19.66 11.78
N GLN A 148 -47.36 19.44 10.72
CA GLN A 148 -45.90 19.40 10.85
C GLN A 148 -45.33 20.68 11.49
N ALA A 149 -45.92 21.84 11.21
CA ALA A 149 -45.49 23.11 11.81
C ALA A 149 -45.75 23.17 13.33
N ASP A 150 -46.73 22.43 13.85
CA ASP A 150 -46.98 22.31 15.29
C ASP A 150 -45.96 21.40 15.97
N ILE A 151 -45.58 20.31 15.30
CA ILE A 151 -44.54 19.38 15.75
C ILE A 151 -43.18 20.09 15.74
N ASP A 152 -42.84 20.81 14.66
CA ASP A 152 -41.62 21.63 14.56
C ASP A 152 -41.58 22.76 15.62
N ALA A 153 -42.75 23.27 16.06
CA ALA A 153 -42.86 24.24 17.14
C ALA A 153 -42.84 23.62 18.56
N GLY A 154 -43.09 22.31 18.68
CA GLY A 154 -43.05 21.56 19.94
C GLY A 154 -44.20 21.85 20.91
N HIS A 155 -45.20 22.62 20.48
CA HIS A 155 -46.38 22.94 21.27
C HIS A 155 -47.49 23.54 20.40
N ARG A 156 -48.72 23.54 20.92
CA ARG A 156 -49.85 24.28 20.35
C ARG A 156 -50.55 25.14 21.40
N ASP A 157 -50.37 26.45 21.28
CA ASP A 157 -51.17 27.45 22.01
C ASP A 157 -52.60 27.52 21.44
N ASN A 158 -53.59 27.64 22.32
CA ASN A 158 -54.98 27.82 21.95
C ASN A 158 -55.78 28.63 23.00
N ILE A 159 -56.57 29.63 22.59
CA ILE A 159 -57.35 30.52 23.47
C ILE A 159 -58.85 30.37 23.15
N ALA A 160 -59.70 30.21 24.16
CA ALA A 160 -61.17 30.23 23.98
C ALA A 160 -61.82 31.36 24.77
N THR A 161 -63.05 31.70 24.39
CA THR A 161 -63.89 32.73 25.02
C THR A 161 -65.28 32.16 25.29
N ALA A 162 -65.81 32.34 26.50
CA ALA A 162 -67.21 32.10 26.84
C ALA A 162 -67.89 33.43 27.19
N ASP A 163 -69.09 33.68 26.68
CA ASP A 163 -69.89 34.89 26.94
C ASP A 163 -71.36 34.53 27.20
N SER A 164 -72.13 35.36 27.91
CA SER A 164 -73.54 35.09 28.24
C SER A 164 -74.40 36.36 28.26
N ASP A 165 -75.72 36.23 28.21
CA ASP A 165 -76.64 37.38 28.26
C ASP A 165 -76.50 38.24 29.54
N GLN A 166 -75.90 37.70 30.62
CA GLN A 166 -75.78 38.34 31.93
C GLN A 166 -74.35 38.72 32.33
N THR A 167 -73.33 38.36 31.54
CA THR A 167 -71.91 38.67 31.83
C THR A 167 -71.28 39.44 30.67
N GLY A 168 -69.98 39.70 30.77
CA GLY A 168 -69.15 39.91 29.60
C GLY A 168 -68.43 38.61 29.20
N PRO A 169 -67.60 38.67 28.15
CA PRO A 169 -66.78 37.56 27.72
C PRO A 169 -65.63 37.30 28.70
N GLU A 170 -65.46 36.03 29.08
CA GLU A 170 -64.33 35.51 29.85
C GLU A 170 -63.47 34.62 28.94
N THR A 171 -62.15 34.64 29.12
CA THR A 171 -61.20 33.95 28.25
C THR A 171 -60.25 33.05 29.02
N ASP A 172 -59.88 31.92 28.44
CA ASP A 172 -58.83 31.05 28.99
C ASP A 172 -57.92 30.50 27.88
N ASN A 173 -56.66 30.26 28.23
CA ASN A 173 -55.60 29.81 27.31
C ASN A 173 -55.02 28.46 27.74
N GLU A 174 -54.80 27.60 26.76
CA GLU A 174 -54.16 26.31 26.94
C GLU A 174 -52.93 26.22 26.04
N ASN A 175 -51.84 25.63 26.55
CA ASN A 175 -50.64 25.29 25.80
C ASN A 175 -50.46 23.78 25.89
N VAL A 176 -50.61 23.08 24.76
CA VAL A 176 -50.43 21.62 24.70
C VAL A 176 -49.02 21.34 24.18
N PRO A 177 -48.09 20.78 24.99
CA PRO A 177 -46.79 20.37 24.50
C PRO A 177 -46.90 19.22 23.49
N ILE A 178 -46.08 19.27 22.43
CA ILE A 178 -46.00 18.25 21.39
C ILE A 178 -44.58 17.68 21.40
N PRO A 179 -44.38 16.37 21.66
CA PRO A 179 -43.06 15.76 21.68
C PRO A 179 -42.30 15.93 20.36
N GLN A 180 -41.01 16.28 20.48
CA GLN A 180 -40.08 16.41 19.37
C GLN A 180 -38.99 15.35 19.51
N ASP A 181 -38.73 14.63 18.43
CA ASP A 181 -37.72 13.58 18.32
C ASP A 181 -36.95 13.76 17.00
N PRO A 182 -36.05 14.76 16.91
CA PRO A 182 -35.14 14.93 15.78
C PRO A 182 -34.12 13.77 15.69
N SER A 183 -34.07 13.12 14.53
CA SER A 183 -33.10 12.06 14.24
C SER A 183 -32.74 12.09 12.75
N ILE A 184 -31.44 12.02 12.46
CA ILE A 184 -30.87 11.89 11.11
C ILE A 184 -30.11 10.57 11.06
N ASP A 185 -30.07 9.96 9.89
CA ASP A 185 -29.59 8.62 9.62
C ASP A 185 -28.93 8.63 8.24
N VAL A 186 -27.80 7.96 8.07
CA VAL A 186 -27.13 7.78 6.78
C VAL A 186 -26.68 6.34 6.62
N GLU A 187 -27.02 5.74 5.48
CA GLU A 187 -26.47 4.44 5.07
C GLU A 187 -25.66 4.57 3.77
N LYS A 188 -24.55 3.85 3.71
CA LYS A 188 -23.55 3.90 2.66
C LYS A 188 -23.26 2.51 2.13
N TYR A 189 -23.65 2.30 0.88
CA TYR A 189 -23.45 1.03 0.20
C TYR A 189 -22.29 1.14 -0.80
N VAL A 190 -21.50 0.07 -0.92
CA VAL A 190 -20.51 -0.09 -2.00
C VAL A 190 -21.09 -0.96 -3.12
N SER A 191 -20.66 -0.72 -4.36
CA SER A 191 -20.88 -1.60 -5.50
C SER A 191 -19.56 -1.94 -6.17
N ILE A 192 -19.41 -3.22 -6.51
CA ILE A 192 -18.26 -3.79 -7.23
C ILE A 192 -18.63 -4.25 -8.66
N ASP A 193 -19.86 -3.97 -9.11
CA ASP A 193 -20.46 -4.52 -10.34
C ASP A 193 -21.17 -3.45 -11.19
N ASP A 194 -20.56 -2.25 -11.27
CA ASP A 194 -21.04 -1.07 -12.01
C ASP A 194 -22.48 -0.65 -11.59
N GLY A 195 -22.74 -0.67 -10.29
CA GLY A 195 -24.00 -0.24 -9.68
C GLY A 195 -25.16 -1.24 -9.81
N THR A 196 -24.89 -2.48 -10.23
CA THR A 196 -25.91 -3.52 -10.43
C THR A 196 -26.43 -4.06 -9.09
N THR A 197 -25.53 -4.26 -8.13
CA THR A 197 -25.82 -4.57 -6.72
C THR A 197 -25.14 -3.57 -5.81
N TRP A 198 -25.65 -3.47 -4.58
CA TRP A 198 -25.23 -2.52 -3.55
C TRP A 198 -25.14 -3.28 -2.24
N GLU A 199 -23.94 -3.41 -1.69
CA GLU A 199 -23.68 -4.12 -0.44
C GLU A 199 -23.50 -3.14 0.72
N ASP A 200 -24.17 -3.49 1.81
CA ASP A 200 -24.13 -2.87 3.14
C ASP A 200 -22.92 -3.46 3.85
N ALA A 201 -21.84 -2.68 3.94
CA ALA A 201 -20.48 -3.21 4.09
C ALA A 201 -19.76 -2.64 5.31
N ASP A 202 -20.45 -2.51 6.45
CA ASP A 202 -20.00 -1.90 7.71
C ASP A 202 -18.69 -2.51 8.26
N ALA A 203 -18.43 -3.78 7.92
CA ALA A 203 -17.35 -4.57 8.49
C ALA A 203 -16.31 -4.99 7.45
N PRO A 204 -15.01 -4.79 7.71
CA PRO A 204 -13.94 -5.43 6.96
C PRO A 204 -14.11 -6.97 6.88
N THR A 205 -13.84 -7.59 5.74
CA THR A 205 -13.15 -7.01 4.58
C THR A 205 -14.03 -6.24 3.59
N GLY A 206 -15.35 -6.33 3.72
CA GLY A 206 -16.27 -6.00 2.61
C GLY A 206 -16.09 -6.94 1.40
N PRO A 207 -16.78 -6.65 0.28
CA PRO A 207 -16.59 -7.34 -0.99
C PRO A 207 -15.18 -7.15 -1.56
N TYR A 208 -14.73 -8.14 -2.34
CA TYR A 208 -13.45 -8.08 -3.06
C TYR A 208 -13.67 -7.47 -4.45
N LEU A 209 -12.87 -6.47 -4.79
CA LEU A 209 -12.93 -5.73 -6.06
C LEU A 209 -11.61 -5.89 -6.82
N LEU A 210 -11.69 -6.50 -8.00
CA LEU A 210 -10.54 -6.76 -8.87
C LEU A 210 -9.86 -5.48 -9.38
N SER A 211 -8.53 -5.54 -9.55
CA SER A 211 -7.77 -4.49 -10.20
C SER A 211 -8.25 -4.24 -11.64
N GLY A 212 -8.41 -2.96 -11.99
CA GLY A 212 -8.99 -2.53 -13.27
C GLY A 212 -10.50 -2.27 -13.26
N THR A 213 -11.18 -2.48 -12.13
CA THR A 213 -12.56 -2.02 -11.89
C THR A 213 -12.63 -1.06 -10.71
N ASP A 214 -13.27 0.09 -10.90
CA ASP A 214 -13.43 1.14 -9.89
C ASP A 214 -14.67 0.90 -9.00
N PRO A 215 -14.59 1.16 -7.68
CA PRO A 215 -15.73 1.05 -6.78
C PRO A 215 -16.76 2.16 -7.05
N GLN A 216 -18.03 1.89 -6.77
CA GLN A 216 -19.07 2.93 -6.72
C GLN A 216 -19.69 2.96 -5.33
N PHE A 217 -20.11 4.14 -4.88
CA PHE A 217 -20.74 4.34 -3.58
C PHE A 217 -22.13 4.96 -3.72
N ARG A 218 -23.06 4.51 -2.87
CA ARG A 218 -24.43 5.03 -2.79
C ARG A 218 -24.73 5.45 -1.37
N PHE A 219 -25.15 6.69 -1.22
CA PHE A 219 -25.47 7.31 0.06
C PHE A 219 -26.99 7.44 0.16
N VAL A 220 -27.58 7.06 1.28
CA VAL A 220 -29.00 7.20 1.58
C VAL A 220 -29.14 7.94 2.91
N VAL A 221 -29.53 9.22 2.86
CA VAL A 221 -29.73 10.06 4.04
C VAL A 221 -31.21 10.11 4.38
N ASN A 222 -31.59 9.67 5.58
CA ASN A 222 -32.98 9.61 6.03
C ASN A 222 -33.21 10.58 7.21
N ASN A 223 -34.34 11.29 7.20
CA ASN A 223 -34.88 11.88 8.42
C ASN A 223 -35.75 10.83 9.12
N THR A 224 -35.17 10.14 10.10
CA THR A 224 -35.82 9.11 10.93
C THR A 224 -36.62 9.70 12.10
N GLY A 225 -36.48 11.01 12.35
CA GLY A 225 -37.21 11.75 13.37
C GLY A 225 -38.58 12.27 12.93
N ASN A 226 -39.26 13.01 13.82
CA ASN A 226 -40.60 13.55 13.59
C ASN A 226 -40.67 15.07 13.30
N VAL A 227 -39.52 15.75 13.20
CA VAL A 227 -39.41 17.19 12.90
C VAL A 227 -38.69 17.46 11.58
N ASN A 228 -38.97 18.60 10.95
CA ASN A 228 -38.23 19.04 9.76
C ASN A 228 -36.78 19.41 10.09
N LEU A 229 -35.82 18.76 9.44
CA LEU A 229 -34.39 18.99 9.62
C LEU A 229 -33.84 19.99 8.59
N THR A 230 -32.85 20.79 8.98
CA THR A 230 -32.22 21.84 8.14
C THR A 230 -30.70 21.83 8.29
N GLY A 231 -29.96 22.66 7.54
CA GLY A 231 -28.51 22.76 7.67
C GLY A 231 -27.78 21.48 7.28
N ILE A 232 -28.37 20.67 6.40
CA ILE A 232 -27.93 19.29 6.20
C ILE A 232 -26.61 19.25 5.41
N SER A 233 -25.59 18.64 6.00
CA SER A 233 -24.26 18.48 5.41
C SER A 233 -23.92 17.00 5.35
N LEU A 234 -23.89 16.45 4.14
CA LEU A 234 -23.34 15.11 3.87
C LEU A 234 -21.87 15.25 3.48
N THR A 235 -21.03 14.45 4.11
CA THR A 235 -19.57 14.41 3.95
C THR A 235 -19.08 12.97 3.92
N ASP A 236 -17.83 12.79 3.55
CA ASP A 236 -17.21 11.51 3.20
C ASP A 236 -15.71 11.58 3.54
N SER A 237 -15.10 10.46 3.93
CA SER A 237 -13.69 10.45 4.36
C SER A 237 -12.71 10.50 3.20
N ASP A 238 -13.05 9.87 2.07
CA ASP A 238 -12.10 9.56 1.00
C ASP A 238 -12.36 10.43 -0.25
N PHE A 239 -13.61 10.85 -0.47
CA PHE A 239 -14.03 11.54 -1.69
C PHE A 239 -14.71 12.89 -1.42
N THR A 240 -14.55 13.84 -2.36
CA THR A 240 -15.34 15.08 -2.33
C THR A 240 -16.68 14.85 -3.04
N LEU A 241 -17.79 14.87 -2.29
CA LEU A 241 -19.15 14.60 -2.77
C LEU A 241 -19.74 15.71 -3.69
N SER A 242 -19.09 15.95 -4.83
CA SER A 242 -19.41 17.01 -5.79
C SER A 242 -20.74 16.78 -6.49
N GLY A 243 -21.82 17.34 -5.93
CA GLY A 243 -23.19 17.22 -6.45
C GLY A 243 -24.18 16.58 -5.48
N CYS A 244 -23.69 15.95 -4.39
CA CYS A 244 -24.54 15.40 -3.33
C CYS A 244 -24.99 16.47 -2.35
N THR A 245 -25.80 17.43 -2.80
CA THR A 245 -26.37 18.46 -1.93
C THR A 245 -27.77 18.07 -1.48
N VAL A 246 -27.93 17.71 -0.21
CA VAL A 246 -29.24 17.53 0.42
C VAL A 246 -29.99 18.86 0.39
N THR A 247 -31.28 18.85 0.06
CA THR A 247 -32.09 20.08 -0.01
C THR A 247 -32.85 20.28 1.29
N ASP A 248 -32.64 21.43 1.94
CA ASP A 248 -33.38 21.81 3.14
C ASP A 248 -34.84 22.22 2.85
N PRO A 249 -35.81 21.90 3.75
CA PRO A 249 -35.69 20.96 4.85
C PRO A 249 -35.87 19.51 4.38
N LEU A 250 -35.18 18.55 5.02
CA LEU A 250 -35.52 17.14 4.88
C LEU A 250 -36.67 16.82 5.85
N THR A 251 -37.83 16.45 5.30
CA THR A 251 -39.05 16.23 6.08
C THR A 251 -39.07 14.83 6.71
N PRO A 252 -39.78 14.61 7.84
CA PRO A 252 -39.92 13.30 8.48
C PRO A 252 -40.27 12.17 7.51
N GLY A 253 -39.57 11.04 7.62
CA GLY A 253 -39.79 9.86 6.78
C GLY A 253 -39.45 10.03 5.31
N THR A 254 -38.68 11.07 4.94
CA THR A 254 -38.15 11.25 3.58
C THR A 254 -36.65 11.01 3.51
N SER A 255 -36.22 10.55 2.34
CA SER A 255 -34.84 10.16 2.05
C SER A 255 -34.25 10.99 0.91
N PHE A 256 -32.98 11.32 1.01
CA PHE A 256 -32.14 11.78 -0.09
C PHE A 256 -31.20 10.65 -0.52
N VAL A 257 -30.95 10.48 -1.82
CA VAL A 257 -30.03 9.47 -2.35
C VAL A 257 -29.01 10.13 -3.27
N CYS A 258 -27.72 9.82 -3.07
CA CYS A 258 -26.64 10.21 -3.97
C CYS A 258 -25.80 9.00 -4.39
N TYR A 259 -25.04 9.17 -5.47
CA TYR A 259 -24.12 8.18 -6.02
C TYR A 259 -22.78 8.86 -6.34
N VAL A 260 -21.69 8.16 -6.03
CA VAL A 260 -20.31 8.49 -6.44
C VAL A 260 -19.83 7.35 -7.31
N THR A 261 -19.32 7.68 -8.51
CA THR A 261 -18.97 6.71 -9.56
C THR A 261 -17.58 6.96 -10.16
N ASP A 262 -16.82 7.86 -9.54
CA ASP A 262 -15.49 8.32 -9.94
C ASP A 262 -14.44 8.09 -8.83
N ALA A 263 -14.78 7.27 -7.84
CA ALA A 263 -13.83 6.72 -6.88
C ALA A 263 -12.83 5.81 -7.60
N SER A 264 -11.54 5.97 -7.33
CA SER A 264 -10.49 5.17 -7.98
C SER A 264 -10.17 3.92 -7.17
N TRP A 265 -10.00 2.78 -7.83
CA TRP A 265 -9.51 1.55 -7.22
C TRP A 265 -8.12 1.72 -6.60
N ALA A 266 -7.90 1.07 -5.45
CA ALA A 266 -6.59 0.89 -4.84
C ALA A 266 -6.47 -0.49 -4.19
N ALA A 267 -5.25 -1.06 -4.15
CA ALA A 267 -5.00 -2.38 -3.58
C ALA A 267 -5.19 -2.42 -2.05
N GLY A 268 -5.65 -3.57 -1.52
CA GLY A 268 -5.75 -3.83 -0.08
C GLY A 268 -7.09 -3.44 0.55
N GLN A 269 -7.14 -3.40 1.89
CA GLN A 269 -8.36 -3.04 2.62
C GLN A 269 -8.62 -1.53 2.57
N HIS A 270 -9.84 -1.16 2.21
CA HIS A 270 -10.35 0.21 2.34
C HIS A 270 -11.59 0.23 3.23
N THR A 271 -11.74 1.32 3.97
CA THR A 271 -12.88 1.63 4.83
C THR A 271 -13.21 3.09 4.54
N ASP A 272 -14.35 3.33 3.93
CA ASP A 272 -14.72 4.65 3.44
C ASP A 272 -16.01 5.12 4.16
N THR A 273 -15.90 6.16 5.00
CA THR A 273 -16.91 6.57 5.97
C THR A 273 -17.77 7.73 5.45
N ALA A 274 -19.08 7.52 5.34
CA ALA A 274 -20.06 8.61 5.24
C ALA A 274 -20.25 9.30 6.60
N SER A 275 -20.53 10.59 6.58
CA SER A 275 -20.93 11.34 7.77
C SER A 275 -21.95 12.41 7.40
N VAL A 276 -23.11 12.38 8.04
CA VAL A 276 -24.15 13.40 7.87
C VAL A 276 -24.33 14.22 9.15
N THR A 277 -24.58 15.51 9.01
CA THR A 277 -25.07 16.37 10.10
C THR A 277 -26.33 17.10 9.70
N ALA A 278 -27.22 17.37 10.65
CA ALA A 278 -28.45 18.13 10.46
C ALA A 278 -28.81 18.95 11.71
N ASP A 279 -29.32 20.15 11.52
CA ASP A 279 -29.69 21.10 12.59
C ASP A 279 -31.20 21.11 12.85
N PHE A 280 -31.56 21.07 14.14
CA PHE A 280 -32.91 21.32 14.65
C PHE A 280 -32.88 22.04 16.00
N GLY A 281 -33.74 23.04 16.20
CA GLY A 281 -33.84 23.76 17.48
C GLY A 281 -32.56 24.48 17.95
N GLY A 282 -31.57 24.65 17.07
CA GLY A 282 -30.23 25.13 17.42
C GLY A 282 -29.32 24.08 18.06
N GLN A 283 -29.67 22.80 17.95
CA GLN A 283 -28.80 21.65 18.18
C GLN A 283 -28.46 20.97 16.86
N THR A 284 -27.30 20.32 16.79
CA THR A 284 -26.88 19.53 15.63
C THR A 284 -26.96 18.04 15.98
N TYR A 285 -27.55 17.29 15.07
CA TYR A 285 -27.67 15.84 15.07
C TYR A 285 -26.74 15.30 14.00
N SER A 286 -26.17 14.12 14.21
CA SER A 286 -25.18 13.55 13.29
C SER A 286 -25.24 12.04 13.31
N ASP A 287 -24.95 11.45 12.16
CA ASP A 287 -24.83 10.01 11.99
C ASP A 287 -23.70 9.68 11.00
N THR A 288 -23.15 8.47 11.09
CA THR A 288 -21.95 8.03 10.37
C THR A 288 -22.01 6.56 10.04
N ASP A 289 -21.63 6.20 8.82
CA ASP A 289 -21.71 4.82 8.34
C ASP A 289 -20.56 4.45 7.40
N ASP A 290 -20.11 3.20 7.45
CA ASP A 290 -18.86 2.73 6.82
C ASP A 290 -19.13 1.78 5.64
N ALA A 291 -18.59 2.08 4.47
CA ALA A 291 -18.56 1.14 3.35
C ALA A 291 -17.15 0.58 3.15
N ASN A 292 -16.96 -0.72 3.39
CA ASN A 292 -15.67 -1.39 3.23
C ASN A 292 -15.57 -2.11 1.87
N TYR A 293 -14.37 -2.17 1.30
CA TYR A 293 -14.05 -3.09 0.20
C TYR A 293 -12.58 -3.52 0.26
N TYR A 294 -12.26 -4.64 -0.38
CA TYR A 294 -10.87 -5.11 -0.52
C TYR A 294 -10.44 -5.07 -2.00
N GLY A 295 -9.51 -4.19 -2.35
CA GLY A 295 -8.91 -4.14 -3.67
C GLY A 295 -8.01 -5.35 -3.93
N ALA A 296 -8.55 -6.34 -4.63
CA ALA A 296 -7.88 -7.59 -4.99
C ALA A 296 -6.99 -7.38 -6.21
N ASP A 297 -5.69 -7.55 -6.03
CA ASP A 297 -4.67 -7.52 -7.07
C ASP A 297 -3.97 -8.89 -7.12
N PRO A 298 -4.55 -9.87 -7.83
CA PRO A 298 -3.94 -11.18 -8.00
C PRO A 298 -2.69 -11.06 -8.88
N ALA A 299 -1.57 -11.65 -8.45
CA ALA A 299 -0.34 -11.76 -9.23
C ALA A 299 0.49 -12.95 -8.71
N PHE A 300 1.23 -13.60 -9.60
CA PHE A 300 2.19 -14.64 -9.23
C PHE A 300 3.34 -14.67 -10.23
N THR A 301 4.45 -15.29 -9.84
CA THR A 301 5.59 -15.57 -10.72
C THR A 301 5.87 -17.07 -10.76
N VAL A 302 6.53 -17.51 -11.84
CA VAL A 302 7.10 -18.85 -11.97
C VAL A 302 8.59 -18.68 -12.26
N THR A 303 9.43 -19.29 -11.44
CA THR A 303 10.89 -19.29 -11.60
C THR A 303 11.39 -20.71 -11.77
N LYS A 304 12.25 -20.94 -12.76
CA LYS A 304 12.70 -22.27 -13.15
C LYS A 304 14.20 -22.38 -13.25
N LEU A 305 14.76 -23.30 -12.47
CA LEU A 305 16.20 -23.53 -12.39
C LEU A 305 16.51 -25.00 -12.71
N CYS A 306 17.67 -25.24 -13.31
CA CYS A 306 18.19 -26.58 -13.47
C CYS A 306 18.79 -27.05 -12.12
N ASP A 307 18.16 -28.06 -11.49
CA ASP A 307 18.65 -28.73 -10.26
C ASP A 307 19.38 -30.04 -10.60
N SER A 308 19.71 -30.24 -11.88
CA SER A 308 20.55 -31.36 -12.30
C SER A 308 22.02 -31.05 -12.04
N THR A 309 22.84 -32.09 -11.88
CA THR A 309 24.30 -31.93 -11.98
C THR A 309 24.66 -31.40 -13.38
N GLU A 310 25.03 -30.13 -13.45
CA GLU A 310 25.43 -29.45 -14.68
C GLU A 310 26.92 -29.68 -15.01
N PRO A 311 27.28 -30.00 -16.26
CA PRO A 311 26.38 -30.30 -17.37
C PRO A 311 25.79 -31.72 -17.26
N VAL A 312 24.51 -31.88 -17.62
CA VAL A 312 23.78 -33.15 -17.55
C VAL A 312 24.50 -34.22 -18.39
N PRO A 313 24.84 -35.40 -17.81
CA PRO A 313 25.51 -36.45 -18.55
C PRO A 313 24.70 -36.98 -19.75
N GLN A 314 25.35 -37.22 -20.89
CA GLN A 314 24.75 -37.78 -22.11
C GLN A 314 24.04 -39.14 -21.90
N LEU A 315 24.41 -39.88 -20.85
CA LEU A 315 23.83 -41.16 -20.43
C LEU A 315 22.96 -41.07 -19.16
N ALA A 316 22.65 -39.85 -18.68
CA ALA A 316 21.73 -39.67 -17.58
C ALA A 316 20.34 -40.22 -17.93
N THR A 317 19.69 -40.86 -16.96
CA THR A 317 18.33 -41.39 -17.10
C THR A 317 17.25 -40.33 -16.86
N GLU A 318 17.60 -39.24 -16.19
CA GLU A 318 16.68 -38.20 -15.70
C GLU A 318 17.41 -36.85 -15.69
N ALA A 319 16.68 -35.76 -15.94
CA ALA A 319 17.11 -34.37 -15.72
C ALA A 319 16.03 -33.66 -14.89
N ASN A 320 16.42 -33.07 -13.78
CA ASN A 320 15.56 -32.39 -12.82
C ASN A 320 15.62 -30.87 -12.99
N PHE A 321 14.44 -30.25 -12.95
CA PHE A 321 14.24 -28.82 -12.83
C PHE A 321 13.55 -28.54 -11.49
N GLU A 322 14.03 -27.55 -10.75
CA GLU A 322 13.25 -26.95 -9.67
C GLU A 322 12.38 -25.84 -10.26
N VAL A 323 11.07 -25.90 -9.96
CA VAL A 323 10.06 -24.94 -10.41
C VAL A 323 9.43 -24.33 -9.16
N GLU A 324 9.71 -23.05 -8.94
CA GLU A 324 9.21 -22.26 -7.82
C GLU A 324 8.04 -21.38 -8.28
N PHE A 325 7.00 -21.34 -7.47
CA PHE A 325 5.84 -20.47 -7.64
C PHE A 325 5.77 -19.51 -6.45
N GLU A 326 5.76 -18.20 -6.69
CA GLU A 326 5.60 -17.18 -5.66
C GLU A 326 4.29 -16.40 -5.89
N ASN A 327 3.46 -16.25 -4.86
CA ASN A 327 2.30 -15.36 -4.90
C ASN A 327 2.73 -13.94 -4.54
N THR A 328 3.01 -13.15 -5.58
CA THR A 328 3.44 -11.74 -5.52
C THR A 328 2.26 -10.76 -5.39
N GLY A 329 1.02 -11.23 -5.55
CA GLY A 329 -0.21 -10.45 -5.37
C GLY A 329 -0.67 -10.37 -3.92
N ASN A 330 -1.84 -9.76 -3.70
CA ASN A 330 -2.40 -9.52 -2.35
C ASN A 330 -3.57 -10.44 -1.95
N VAL A 331 -3.91 -11.43 -2.77
CA VAL A 331 -4.99 -12.41 -2.52
C VAL A 331 -4.50 -13.85 -2.65
N GLU A 332 -5.12 -14.80 -1.95
CA GLU A 332 -4.82 -16.23 -2.13
C GLU A 332 -5.23 -16.71 -3.54
N LEU A 333 -4.34 -17.45 -4.21
CA LEU A 333 -4.53 -17.91 -5.58
C LEU A 333 -4.72 -19.43 -5.64
N SER A 334 -5.55 -19.90 -6.57
CA SER A 334 -5.54 -21.31 -6.99
C SER A 334 -4.77 -21.44 -8.30
N ILE A 335 -3.55 -21.96 -8.22
CA ILE A 335 -2.67 -22.20 -9.37
C ILE A 335 -2.97 -23.56 -9.97
N THR A 336 -3.06 -23.64 -11.29
CA THR A 336 -3.03 -24.89 -12.06
C THR A 336 -1.90 -24.83 -13.06
N ALA A 337 -0.94 -25.75 -12.93
CA ALA A 337 0.23 -25.88 -13.79
C ALA A 337 0.25 -27.24 -14.52
N ASP A 338 0.97 -27.29 -15.65
CA ASP A 338 1.20 -28.50 -16.44
C ASP A 338 2.29 -29.40 -15.84
N ASP A 339 3.00 -30.19 -16.65
CA ASP A 339 4.09 -31.10 -16.27
C ASP A 339 3.84 -32.04 -15.07
N GLY A 340 2.57 -32.34 -14.77
CA GLY A 340 2.18 -33.20 -13.66
C GLY A 340 2.13 -32.51 -12.29
N ILE A 341 2.40 -31.20 -12.22
CA ILE A 341 2.30 -30.37 -11.01
C ILE A 341 0.83 -30.29 -10.53
N GLY A 342 -0.10 -30.05 -11.46
CA GLY A 342 -1.54 -30.02 -11.18
C GLY A 342 -2.00 -28.75 -10.47
N THR A 343 -3.06 -28.85 -9.66
CA THR A 343 -3.72 -27.71 -9.01
C THR A 343 -3.37 -27.62 -7.53
N PHE A 344 -3.05 -26.42 -7.05
CA PHE A 344 -2.77 -26.12 -5.64
C PHE A 344 -3.15 -24.68 -5.25
N SER A 345 -3.31 -24.43 -3.95
CA SER A 345 -3.44 -23.07 -3.42
C SER A 345 -2.09 -22.48 -3.05
N LEU A 346 -1.94 -21.16 -3.20
CA LEU A 346 -0.76 -20.39 -2.82
C LEU A 346 -1.22 -19.12 -2.08
N THR A 347 -0.95 -19.06 -0.77
CA THR A 347 -1.25 -17.90 0.07
C THR A 347 -0.33 -16.72 -0.25
N VAL A 348 -0.77 -15.50 0.03
CA VAL A 348 -0.01 -14.25 -0.20
C VAL A 348 1.42 -14.34 0.37
N GLY A 349 2.42 -14.02 -0.46
CA GLY A 349 3.83 -14.04 -0.09
C GLY A 349 4.40 -15.44 0.23
N ALA A 350 3.68 -16.51 -0.08
CA ALA A 350 4.21 -17.88 0.03
C ALA A 350 4.85 -18.31 -1.29
N MET A 351 5.99 -18.99 -1.17
CA MET A 351 6.65 -19.72 -2.25
C MET A 351 6.32 -21.21 -2.14
N LYS A 352 6.28 -21.90 -3.29
CA LYS A 352 6.08 -23.35 -3.35
C LYS A 352 6.83 -23.98 -4.50
N ASN A 353 7.66 -24.97 -4.18
CA ASN A 353 8.63 -25.53 -5.10
C ASN A 353 8.22 -26.95 -5.49
N PHE A 354 8.43 -27.30 -6.75
CA PHE A 354 8.17 -28.62 -7.32
C PHE A 354 9.37 -29.07 -8.15
N THR A 355 9.79 -30.32 -7.99
CA THR A 355 10.77 -30.94 -8.89
C THR A 355 10.03 -31.52 -10.10
N VAL A 356 10.37 -31.04 -11.31
CA VAL A 356 9.91 -31.61 -12.57
C VAL A 356 11.05 -32.41 -13.19
N THR A 357 10.84 -33.71 -13.37
CA THR A 357 11.81 -34.64 -13.96
C THR A 357 11.47 -34.93 -15.41
N ILE A 358 12.43 -34.74 -16.30
CA ILE A 358 12.39 -35.22 -17.69
C ILE A 358 13.19 -36.52 -17.80
N ASP A 359 12.60 -37.56 -18.38
CA ASP A 359 13.27 -38.85 -18.61
C ASP A 359 14.21 -38.81 -19.83
N GLY A 360 15.40 -39.40 -19.68
CA GLY A 360 16.43 -39.56 -20.71
C GLY A 360 16.36 -40.90 -21.48
N PRO A 361 17.36 -41.23 -22.32
CA PRO A 361 18.70 -40.62 -22.38
C PRO A 361 18.79 -39.39 -23.30
N PHE A 362 19.61 -38.42 -22.91
CA PHE A 362 19.79 -37.14 -23.63
C PHE A 362 20.87 -37.17 -24.73
N SER A 363 21.19 -38.35 -25.24
CA SER A 363 22.32 -38.54 -26.16
C SER A 363 22.16 -37.73 -27.46
N GLY A 364 23.18 -36.96 -27.80
CA GLY A 364 23.22 -36.09 -28.98
C GLY A 364 22.44 -34.78 -28.85
N GLN A 365 21.84 -34.49 -27.69
CA GLN A 365 21.26 -33.17 -27.42
C GLN A 365 22.33 -32.19 -26.92
N PRO A 366 22.23 -30.89 -27.26
CA PRO A 366 23.08 -29.84 -26.66
C PRO A 366 22.54 -29.34 -25.31
N ALA A 367 21.23 -29.49 -25.07
CA ALA A 367 20.53 -29.07 -23.88
C ALA A 367 19.26 -29.92 -23.67
N VAL A 368 18.80 -30.02 -22.42
CA VAL A 368 17.43 -30.44 -22.09
C VAL A 368 16.65 -29.19 -21.77
N ASN A 369 15.58 -28.92 -22.52
CA ASN A 369 14.70 -27.78 -22.26
C ASN A 369 13.42 -28.27 -21.61
N ASN A 370 12.86 -27.44 -20.72
CA ASN A 370 11.54 -27.66 -20.17
C ASN A 370 10.75 -26.34 -20.11
N THR A 371 9.47 -26.34 -20.44
CA THR A 371 8.58 -25.17 -20.38
C THR A 371 7.39 -25.48 -19.50
N VAL A 372 7.24 -24.76 -18.38
CA VAL A 372 6.06 -24.89 -17.51
C VAL A 372 5.12 -23.74 -17.84
N ASN A 373 3.85 -24.07 -18.09
CA ASN A 373 2.77 -23.11 -18.24
C ASN A 373 1.87 -23.20 -17.03
N ALA A 374 1.60 -22.08 -16.39
CA ALA A 374 0.72 -22.02 -15.23
C ALA A 374 -0.36 -20.98 -15.42
N SER A 375 -1.56 -21.32 -14.94
CA SER A 375 -2.70 -20.42 -14.86
C SER A 375 -3.14 -20.28 -13.41
N SER A 376 -3.20 -19.06 -12.89
CA SER A 376 -3.91 -18.81 -11.64
C SER A 376 -5.38 -18.56 -11.91
N THR A 377 -6.26 -19.01 -11.02
CA THR A 377 -7.64 -18.52 -10.93
C THR A 377 -7.85 -17.87 -9.57
N TYR A 378 -8.33 -16.63 -9.60
CA TYR A 378 -8.92 -15.95 -8.46
C TYR A 378 -10.40 -15.68 -8.78
N THR A 379 -11.27 -15.89 -7.79
CA THR A 379 -12.71 -15.67 -7.92
C THR A 379 -13.14 -14.67 -6.84
N ASP A 380 -13.67 -13.52 -7.26
CA ASP A 380 -14.16 -12.49 -6.36
C ASP A 380 -15.58 -12.81 -5.81
N SER A 381 -16.11 -11.91 -4.97
CA SER A 381 -17.47 -12.02 -4.42
C SER A 381 -18.59 -11.94 -5.48
N ALA A 382 -18.33 -11.31 -6.64
CA ALA A 382 -19.23 -11.28 -7.79
C ALA A 382 -19.11 -12.51 -8.71
N ALA A 383 -18.24 -13.46 -8.36
CA ALA A 383 -17.86 -14.63 -9.15
C ALA A 383 -17.18 -14.30 -10.50
N ASN A 384 -16.60 -13.11 -10.66
CA ASN A 384 -15.66 -12.84 -11.74
C ASN A 384 -14.41 -13.70 -11.53
N THR A 385 -13.92 -14.29 -12.61
CA THR A 385 -12.69 -15.10 -12.58
C THR A 385 -11.60 -14.39 -13.38
N THR A 386 -10.54 -13.97 -12.69
CA THR A 386 -9.31 -13.50 -13.36
C THR A 386 -8.41 -14.70 -13.60
N THR A 387 -7.98 -14.86 -14.86
CA THR A 387 -6.94 -15.82 -15.24
C THR A 387 -5.67 -15.06 -15.56
N ILE A 388 -4.59 -15.41 -14.86
CA ILE A 388 -3.23 -14.91 -15.11
C ILE A 388 -2.44 -16.10 -15.62
N GLU A 389 -1.73 -15.93 -16.74
CA GLU A 389 -0.92 -16.96 -17.37
C GLU A 389 0.55 -16.56 -17.26
N GLU A 390 1.38 -17.43 -16.69
CA GLU A 390 2.83 -17.28 -16.62
C GLU A 390 3.51 -18.49 -17.27
N THR A 391 4.64 -18.27 -17.92
CA THR A 391 5.40 -19.31 -18.63
C THR A 391 6.89 -19.07 -18.46
N ASP A 392 7.62 -20.10 -18.03
CA ASP A 392 9.08 -20.03 -17.87
C ASP A 392 9.79 -21.22 -18.56
N ASP A 393 10.84 -20.91 -19.32
CA ASP A 393 11.58 -21.86 -20.17
C ASP A 393 13.00 -22.13 -19.65
N GLY A 394 13.09 -23.14 -18.78
CA GLY A 394 14.36 -23.60 -18.22
C GLY A 394 15.14 -24.48 -19.19
N SER A 395 16.47 -24.35 -19.18
CA SER A 395 17.39 -25.16 -19.99
C SER A 395 18.57 -25.67 -19.15
N CYS A 396 18.73 -27.00 -19.08
CA CYS A 396 19.92 -27.66 -18.57
C CYS A 396 20.90 -27.94 -19.71
N ARG A 397 22.20 -27.66 -19.57
CA ARG A 397 23.19 -27.99 -20.62
C ARG A 397 23.48 -29.48 -20.57
N VAL A 398 23.53 -30.15 -21.72
CA VAL A 398 23.97 -31.54 -21.79
C VAL A 398 25.45 -31.56 -22.16
N GLY A 399 26.24 -32.35 -21.44
CA GLY A 399 27.70 -32.40 -21.60
C GLY A 399 28.10 -32.65 -23.06
N GLY A 400 28.98 -31.81 -23.59
CA GLY A 400 29.44 -31.89 -24.99
C GLY A 400 30.30 -33.12 -25.27
N LEU A 401 30.28 -33.59 -26.51
CA LEU A 401 31.23 -34.59 -27.00
C LEU A 401 32.57 -33.91 -27.32
N VAL A 402 33.68 -34.52 -26.91
CA VAL A 402 35.05 -34.00 -27.13
C VAL A 402 35.32 -33.86 -28.63
N ASN A 403 35.73 -32.67 -29.07
CA ASN A 403 36.07 -32.34 -30.46
C ASN A 403 37.49 -31.76 -30.54
N VAL A 404 38.18 -32.04 -31.64
CA VAL A 404 39.63 -31.82 -31.78
C VAL A 404 39.94 -31.07 -33.08
N LYS A 405 40.97 -30.19 -33.05
CA LYS A 405 41.36 -29.34 -34.18
C LYS A 405 42.79 -29.63 -34.64
N LYS A 406 43.00 -29.55 -35.96
CA LYS A 406 44.27 -29.78 -36.66
C LYS A 406 45.25 -28.59 -36.59
N LEU A 407 46.55 -28.88 -36.43
CA LEU A 407 47.69 -27.93 -36.38
C LEU A 407 48.08 -27.33 -37.75
N THR A 408 48.87 -26.24 -37.73
CA THR A 408 49.35 -25.49 -38.92
C THR A 408 50.81 -25.01 -38.78
N GLN A 409 51.39 -24.52 -39.89
CA GLN A 409 52.80 -24.72 -40.28
C GLN A 409 53.68 -23.43 -40.20
N SER A 410 54.23 -23.03 -39.04
CA SER A 410 55.08 -21.81 -38.95
C SER A 410 56.36 -21.74 -38.07
N GLU A 411 56.66 -22.58 -37.06
CA GLU A 411 57.81 -22.30 -36.14
C GLU A 411 58.77 -23.45 -35.67
N VAL A 412 58.81 -24.68 -36.24
CA VAL A 412 59.80 -25.73 -35.87
C VAL A 412 60.85 -26.03 -36.96
N ASN A 413 61.95 -26.68 -36.55
CA ASN A 413 62.99 -27.19 -37.45
C ASN A 413 62.50 -28.38 -38.30
N SER A 414 62.35 -28.16 -39.60
CA SER A 414 61.79 -29.06 -40.62
C SER A 414 62.65 -30.28 -41.02
N THR A 415 63.40 -30.88 -40.09
CA THR A 415 64.36 -31.97 -40.39
C THR A 415 64.17 -33.29 -39.63
N VAL A 416 63.16 -33.39 -38.76
CA VAL A 416 62.81 -34.64 -38.06
C VAL A 416 61.29 -34.82 -38.11
N ASP A 417 60.83 -36.00 -38.53
CA ASP A 417 59.42 -36.41 -38.43
C ASP A 417 59.21 -37.06 -37.05
N TRP A 418 58.30 -36.52 -36.25
CA TRP A 418 57.91 -37.09 -34.95
C TRP A 418 56.69 -37.98 -35.15
N THR A 419 56.56 -39.08 -34.41
CA THR A 419 55.37 -39.94 -34.43
C THR A 419 54.92 -40.22 -33.02
N PHE A 420 53.62 -40.15 -32.76
CA PHE A 420 53.00 -40.46 -31.48
C PHE A 420 51.90 -41.51 -31.68
N THR A 421 51.89 -42.54 -30.85
CA THR A 421 50.98 -43.69 -30.95
C THR A 421 50.28 -43.95 -29.61
N LEU A 422 48.97 -44.17 -29.66
CA LEU A 422 48.13 -44.54 -28.52
C LEU A 422 47.83 -46.04 -28.55
N TYR A 423 48.05 -46.71 -27.43
CA TYR A 423 47.84 -48.14 -27.22
C TYR A 423 46.81 -48.40 -26.11
N GLU A 424 46.09 -49.51 -26.23
CA GLU A 424 45.28 -50.07 -25.14
C GLU A 424 46.11 -51.02 -24.26
N GLY A 425 46.18 -50.75 -22.96
CA GLY A 425 46.94 -51.54 -21.98
C GLY A 425 48.29 -50.91 -21.57
N PRO A 426 48.83 -51.28 -20.39
CA PRO A 426 49.92 -50.59 -19.69
C PRO A 426 51.35 -50.88 -20.21
N ASP A 427 51.51 -51.39 -21.43
CA ASP A 427 52.81 -51.71 -22.02
C ASP A 427 52.76 -51.41 -23.54
N GLY A 428 53.36 -50.30 -23.97
CA GLY A 428 53.28 -49.74 -25.34
C GLY A 428 53.84 -50.59 -26.50
N HIS A 429 54.11 -51.87 -26.29
CA HIS A 429 54.48 -52.84 -27.34
C HIS A 429 53.69 -54.17 -27.27
N GLY A 430 52.65 -54.27 -26.43
CA GLY A 430 51.76 -55.44 -26.34
C GLY A 430 50.29 -55.19 -26.69
N GLY A 431 49.83 -53.93 -26.66
CA GLY A 431 48.45 -53.53 -26.92
C GLY A 431 48.10 -53.38 -28.40
N ASP A 432 46.80 -53.38 -28.71
CA ASP A 432 46.32 -52.95 -30.03
C ASP A 432 46.56 -51.43 -30.17
N VAL A 433 47.08 -51.01 -31.34
CA VAL A 433 47.23 -49.60 -31.67
C VAL A 433 45.85 -49.01 -31.92
N LEU A 434 45.43 -48.09 -31.04
CA LEU A 434 44.16 -47.39 -31.18
C LEU A 434 44.28 -46.29 -32.24
N ALA A 435 45.30 -45.44 -32.12
CA ALA A 435 45.55 -44.31 -33.02
C ALA A 435 47.05 -44.02 -33.16
N SER A 436 47.45 -43.40 -34.26
CA SER A 436 48.77 -42.77 -34.38
C SER A 436 48.71 -41.47 -35.19
N SER A 437 49.62 -40.56 -34.88
CA SER A 437 49.77 -39.23 -35.49
C SER A 437 51.25 -38.98 -35.75
N SER A 438 51.58 -38.18 -36.77
CA SER A 438 52.97 -37.77 -37.02
C SER A 438 53.05 -36.32 -37.47
N THR A 439 54.11 -35.62 -37.05
CA THR A 439 54.36 -34.21 -37.39
C THR A 439 55.67 -34.07 -38.14
N SER A 440 55.64 -33.27 -39.20
CA SER A 440 56.85 -32.75 -39.87
C SER A 440 56.94 -31.23 -39.61
N GLY A 441 57.17 -30.88 -38.34
CA GLY A 441 57.28 -29.50 -37.84
C GLY A 441 55.95 -28.81 -37.52
N ASP A 442 56.00 -27.93 -36.51
CA ASP A 442 55.13 -26.77 -36.25
C ASP A 442 53.85 -27.05 -35.41
N THR A 443 53.67 -26.48 -34.21
CA THR A 443 54.65 -25.77 -33.35
C THR A 443 54.49 -26.17 -31.86
N ASP A 444 53.64 -25.46 -31.10
CA ASP A 444 53.41 -25.70 -29.67
C ASP A 444 52.87 -27.12 -29.46
N GLY A 445 53.49 -27.85 -28.54
CA GLY A 445 53.51 -29.32 -28.56
C GLY A 445 52.23 -30.03 -28.12
N ILE A 446 51.04 -29.49 -28.36
CA ILE A 446 49.75 -30.04 -27.89
C ILE A 446 49.32 -31.25 -28.73
N LEU A 447 49.44 -32.45 -28.15
CA LEU A 447 48.97 -33.70 -28.74
C LEU A 447 47.48 -33.92 -28.48
N VAL A 448 46.76 -34.36 -29.52
CA VAL A 448 45.33 -34.66 -29.41
C VAL A 448 44.94 -35.85 -30.30
N PHE A 449 44.14 -36.77 -29.77
CA PHE A 449 43.70 -38.00 -30.46
C PHE A 449 42.23 -37.89 -30.89
N GLU A 450 41.94 -38.04 -32.19
CA GLU A 450 40.58 -37.91 -32.72
C GLU A 450 39.74 -39.19 -32.52
N ASN A 451 38.57 -39.08 -31.89
CA ASN A 451 37.46 -40.05 -31.89
C ASN A 451 37.69 -41.45 -31.24
N TYR A 452 38.03 -41.49 -29.95
CA TYR A 452 38.01 -42.74 -29.17
C TYR A 452 37.28 -42.57 -27.83
N ASN A 453 36.28 -43.43 -27.58
CA ASN A 453 35.65 -43.56 -26.27
C ASN A 453 36.55 -44.40 -25.36
N LEU A 454 37.53 -43.76 -24.71
CA LEU A 454 38.39 -44.41 -23.73
C LEU A 454 37.62 -44.62 -22.42
N ASP A 455 37.66 -45.84 -21.87
CA ASP A 455 37.03 -46.18 -20.60
C ASP A 455 37.94 -45.73 -19.44
N PRO A 456 37.51 -44.82 -18.54
CA PRO A 456 38.33 -44.38 -17.40
C PRO A 456 38.78 -45.52 -16.48
N ALA A 457 38.11 -46.69 -16.51
CA ALA A 457 38.52 -47.89 -15.78
C ALA A 457 39.69 -48.64 -16.42
N VAL A 458 40.04 -48.39 -17.69
CA VAL A 458 41.11 -49.04 -18.44
C VAL A 458 42.38 -48.18 -18.43
N THR A 459 43.54 -48.83 -18.51
CA THR A 459 44.84 -48.15 -18.67
C THR A 459 45.20 -48.07 -20.15
N TYR A 460 45.64 -46.90 -20.61
CA TYR A 460 46.11 -46.64 -21.98
C TYR A 460 47.52 -46.08 -21.93
N THR A 461 48.32 -46.32 -22.97
CA THR A 461 49.70 -45.82 -23.04
C THR A 461 49.89 -44.97 -24.29
N VAL A 462 50.41 -43.76 -24.14
CA VAL A 462 50.83 -42.88 -25.25
C VAL A 462 52.35 -42.96 -25.38
N CYS A 463 52.85 -43.23 -26.58
CA CYS A 463 54.28 -43.29 -26.87
C CYS A 463 54.69 -42.32 -27.99
N GLU A 464 55.76 -41.56 -27.74
CA GLU A 464 56.59 -40.84 -28.71
C GLU A 464 57.59 -41.82 -29.35
N GLU A 465 57.60 -41.94 -30.67
CA GLU A 465 58.44 -42.89 -31.42
C GLU A 465 59.58 -42.20 -32.17
N GLY A 466 60.74 -42.87 -32.25
CA GLY A 466 61.82 -42.52 -33.18
C GLY A 466 62.84 -41.44 -32.73
N ILE A 467 62.87 -41.07 -31.45
CA ILE A 467 63.72 -39.98 -30.92
C ILE A 467 65.23 -40.29 -31.08
N PRO A 468 66.07 -39.33 -31.54
CA PRO A 468 67.52 -39.45 -31.52
C PRO A 468 68.12 -39.48 -30.10
N ALA A 469 69.15 -40.31 -29.88
CA ALA A 469 69.83 -40.44 -28.59
C ALA A 469 70.35 -39.09 -28.04
N GLY A 470 70.03 -38.80 -26.77
CA GLY A 470 70.49 -37.61 -26.05
C GLY A 470 69.44 -36.49 -25.86
N TRP A 471 68.25 -36.62 -26.45
CA TRP A 471 67.13 -35.69 -26.23
C TRP A 471 66.25 -36.13 -25.06
N THR A 472 65.75 -35.19 -24.27
CA THR A 472 64.77 -35.41 -23.18
C THR A 472 63.53 -34.56 -23.44
N SER A 473 62.38 -35.19 -23.64
CA SER A 473 61.08 -34.53 -23.68
C SER A 473 60.51 -34.40 -22.27
N PHE A 474 59.93 -33.25 -21.95
CA PHE A 474 59.12 -33.02 -20.75
C PHE A 474 57.68 -32.79 -21.18
N TRP A 475 56.74 -33.49 -20.56
CA TRP A 475 55.33 -33.42 -20.94
C TRP A 475 54.57 -32.72 -19.82
N GLN A 476 54.09 -31.52 -20.11
CA GLN A 476 53.07 -30.86 -19.32
C GLN A 476 51.71 -31.44 -19.68
N ILE A 477 50.88 -31.71 -18.68
CA ILE A 477 49.53 -32.23 -18.88
C ILE A 477 48.54 -31.30 -18.19
N ASP A 478 47.56 -30.89 -18.97
CA ASP A 478 46.33 -30.21 -18.57
C ASP A 478 45.21 -31.27 -18.65
N THR A 479 44.49 -31.50 -17.55
CA THR A 479 43.50 -32.58 -17.39
C THR A 479 42.05 -32.10 -17.32
N ASP A 480 41.79 -30.79 -17.38
CA ASP A 480 40.43 -30.24 -17.45
C ASP A 480 40.16 -29.35 -18.67
N GLY A 481 41.22 -28.81 -19.29
CA GLY A 481 41.19 -28.05 -20.53
C GLY A 481 41.18 -26.54 -20.36
N ASP A 482 41.58 -26.02 -19.21
CA ASP A 482 41.70 -24.57 -18.98
C ASP A 482 42.90 -23.92 -19.70
N GLY A 483 43.84 -24.72 -20.23
CA GLY A 483 45.06 -24.26 -20.90
C GLY A 483 46.25 -24.08 -19.96
N VAL A 484 46.12 -24.46 -18.68
CA VAL A 484 47.16 -24.44 -17.65
C VAL A 484 47.58 -25.87 -17.32
N ALA A 485 48.89 -26.11 -17.23
CA ALA A 485 49.41 -27.43 -16.93
C ALA A 485 49.17 -27.84 -15.45
N ASP A 486 48.11 -28.61 -15.18
CA ASP A 486 47.84 -29.30 -13.92
C ASP A 486 49.06 -30.04 -13.35
N THR A 487 49.83 -30.68 -14.24
CA THR A 487 50.94 -31.54 -13.84
C THR A 487 52.03 -31.61 -14.90
N THR A 488 53.20 -32.14 -14.52
CA THR A 488 54.32 -32.38 -15.43
C THR A 488 54.87 -33.77 -15.19
N VAL A 489 55.02 -34.54 -16.27
CA VAL A 489 55.52 -35.91 -16.24
C VAL A 489 56.74 -36.09 -17.14
N ILE A 490 57.59 -37.02 -16.71
CA ILE A 490 58.81 -37.41 -17.41
C ILE A 490 58.51 -38.78 -18.03
N PRO A 491 58.38 -38.90 -19.36
CA PRO A 491 58.02 -40.16 -20.01
C PRO A 491 59.16 -41.18 -19.91
N TYR A 492 58.80 -42.44 -19.66
CA TYR A 492 59.75 -43.53 -19.46
C TYR A 492 60.12 -44.20 -20.78
N ASN A 493 61.29 -44.84 -20.87
CA ASN A 493 61.63 -45.70 -22.00
C ASN A 493 61.21 -47.15 -21.68
N PRO A 494 60.22 -47.75 -22.36
CA PRO A 494 59.84 -49.16 -22.15
C PRO A 494 60.93 -50.15 -22.58
N ASN A 495 61.91 -49.72 -23.40
CA ASN A 495 62.94 -50.58 -23.97
C ASN A 495 64.26 -50.60 -23.17
N ALA A 496 64.31 -49.98 -21.99
CA ALA A 496 65.55 -49.78 -21.22
C ALA A 496 66.14 -51.09 -20.66
N ASP A 497 67.08 -51.70 -21.38
CA ASP A 497 67.89 -52.86 -20.94
C ASP A 497 69.23 -52.35 -20.32
N ASP A 498 69.14 -51.73 -19.14
CA ASP A 498 70.22 -51.30 -18.23
C ASP A 498 71.38 -50.39 -18.77
N ASP A 499 71.40 -49.94 -20.03
CA ASP A 499 72.38 -48.97 -20.56
C ASP A 499 71.77 -47.62 -21.03
N PRO A 500 71.75 -46.58 -20.18
CA PRO A 500 71.15 -45.28 -20.50
C PRO A 500 71.94 -44.45 -21.52
N SER A 501 73.00 -44.99 -22.13
CA SER A 501 73.81 -44.31 -23.15
C SER A 501 73.66 -44.90 -24.57
N ALA A 502 72.92 -46.01 -24.71
CA ALA A 502 72.72 -46.72 -25.97
C ALA A 502 71.28 -46.69 -26.50
N ASP A 503 70.32 -46.22 -25.69
CA ASP A 503 68.89 -46.23 -26.02
C ASP A 503 68.53 -45.24 -27.14
N ILE A 504 68.24 -45.82 -28.32
CA ILE A 504 67.44 -45.20 -29.39
C ILE A 504 66.10 -45.93 -29.34
N GLY A 505 65.05 -45.29 -28.83
CA GLY A 505 63.80 -45.97 -28.55
C GLY A 505 62.67 -45.02 -28.15
N ASN A 506 61.46 -45.55 -28.16
CA ASN A 506 60.23 -44.82 -27.88
C ASN A 506 60.23 -44.32 -26.42
N ARG A 507 59.53 -43.21 -26.15
CA ARG A 507 59.25 -42.72 -24.78
C ARG A 507 57.75 -42.76 -24.55
N CYS A 508 57.31 -43.35 -23.45
CA CYS A 508 55.90 -43.60 -23.19
C CYS A 508 55.43 -43.04 -21.84
N PHE A 509 54.11 -42.86 -21.74
CA PHE A 509 53.42 -42.47 -20.52
C PHE A 509 52.04 -43.16 -20.43
N ASP A 510 51.66 -43.56 -19.22
CA ASP A 510 50.43 -44.35 -18.97
C ASP A 510 49.33 -43.49 -18.33
N LEU A 511 48.10 -43.66 -18.81
CA LEU A 511 46.91 -42.89 -18.47
C LEU A 511 45.77 -43.82 -18.04
N GLY A 512 44.85 -43.31 -17.23
CA GLY A 512 43.64 -44.06 -16.81
C GLY A 512 43.75 -44.68 -15.42
N SER A 513 42.97 -45.72 -15.13
CA SER A 513 42.82 -46.20 -13.75
C SER A 513 44.13 -46.73 -13.14
N GLY A 514 44.42 -46.30 -11.91
CA GLY A 514 45.63 -46.69 -11.16
C GLY A 514 46.92 -45.96 -11.54
N THR A 515 46.89 -45.05 -12.51
CA THR A 515 48.05 -44.22 -12.92
C THR A 515 48.15 -42.93 -12.09
N THR A 516 49.25 -42.19 -12.23
CA THR A 516 49.43 -40.87 -11.59
C THR A 516 48.69 -39.74 -12.28
N VAL A 517 48.15 -39.98 -13.48
CA VAL A 517 47.36 -39.01 -14.27
C VAL A 517 46.10 -39.73 -14.76
N PRO A 518 45.05 -39.79 -13.91
CA PRO A 518 43.81 -40.46 -14.26
C PRO A 518 43.09 -39.70 -15.39
N ILE A 519 42.42 -40.43 -16.28
CA ILE A 519 41.51 -39.81 -17.26
C ILE A 519 40.24 -39.37 -16.49
N PRO A 520 39.91 -38.07 -16.44
CA PRO A 520 38.69 -37.61 -15.78
C PRO A 520 37.46 -38.09 -16.58
N ALA A 521 36.42 -38.50 -15.87
CA ALA A 521 35.19 -38.98 -16.51
C ALA A 521 34.48 -37.83 -17.25
N GLY A 522 34.65 -37.77 -18.57
CA GLY A 522 34.13 -36.70 -19.42
C GLY A 522 35.04 -35.48 -19.56
N GLY A 523 36.25 -35.51 -18.99
CA GLY A 523 37.25 -34.45 -19.16
C GLY A 523 38.05 -34.55 -20.46
N MET A 524 38.86 -33.54 -20.72
CA MET A 524 39.82 -33.49 -21.83
C MET A 524 41.24 -33.64 -21.27
N VAL A 525 42.16 -34.26 -22.02
CA VAL A 525 43.57 -34.34 -21.62
C VAL A 525 44.42 -33.77 -22.74
N PHE A 526 45.08 -32.65 -22.46
CA PHE A 526 46.01 -31.98 -23.36
C PHE A 526 47.45 -32.27 -22.89
N PHE A 527 48.35 -32.56 -23.83
CA PHE A 527 49.76 -32.82 -23.53
C PHE A 527 50.60 -31.77 -24.23
N GLN A 528 51.18 -30.81 -23.53
CA GLN A 528 52.16 -29.88 -24.08
C GLN A 528 53.57 -30.48 -23.96
N VAL A 529 54.24 -30.71 -25.09
CA VAL A 529 55.60 -31.26 -25.14
C VAL A 529 56.65 -30.16 -25.27
N ASP A 530 57.38 -29.90 -24.18
CA ASP A 530 58.50 -28.96 -24.13
C ASP A 530 59.85 -29.70 -24.30
N ASN A 531 60.58 -29.34 -25.36
CA ASN A 531 61.90 -29.91 -25.69
C ASN A 531 63.02 -28.89 -25.45
N THR A 532 63.76 -29.05 -24.34
CA THR A 532 64.84 -28.13 -23.95
C THR A 532 66.22 -28.56 -24.47
N TYR A 533 67.00 -27.57 -24.95
CA TYR A 533 68.42 -27.76 -25.27
C TYR A 533 69.26 -27.67 -23.98
N PRO A 534 70.42 -28.35 -23.85
CA PRO A 534 71.08 -28.49 -22.56
C PRO A 534 71.65 -27.17 -22.00
N GLY A 535 71.15 -26.70 -20.84
CA GLY A 535 71.89 -25.80 -19.95
C GLY A 535 71.23 -24.53 -19.39
N GLY A 536 69.91 -24.49 -19.15
CA GLY A 536 69.25 -23.37 -18.46
C GLY A 536 68.55 -23.80 -17.16
N GLU A 537 68.70 -23.03 -16.07
CA GLU A 537 67.95 -23.20 -14.81
C GLU A 537 66.79 -22.18 -14.68
N PRO A 538 65.75 -22.45 -13.85
CA PRO A 538 64.55 -21.62 -13.75
C PRO A 538 64.79 -20.30 -13.00
N ARG A 539 63.96 -19.28 -13.26
CA ARG A 539 63.98 -17.99 -12.54
C ARG A 539 62.75 -17.83 -11.63
N THR A 540 62.95 -17.20 -10.47
CA THR A 540 61.90 -16.74 -9.56
C THR A 540 61.47 -15.30 -9.85
N PRO A 541 60.18 -14.92 -9.67
CA PRO A 541 59.71 -13.53 -9.77
C PRO A 541 60.22 -12.62 -8.64
N GLY A 542 60.11 -11.30 -8.82
CA GLY A 542 60.53 -10.30 -7.82
C GLY A 542 59.75 -8.98 -7.91
N TYR A 543 59.78 -8.21 -6.81
CA TYR A 543 58.99 -7.01 -6.55
C TYR A 543 59.48 -5.75 -7.31
N TRP A 544 58.56 -4.91 -7.80
CA TRP A 544 58.85 -3.75 -8.65
C TRP A 544 58.89 -2.42 -7.88
N LYS A 545 59.98 -1.64 -7.98
CA LYS A 545 60.11 -0.31 -7.33
C LYS A 545 60.16 0.86 -8.31
N ASN A 546 59.40 1.91 -7.99
CA ASN A 546 59.45 3.31 -8.48
C ASN A 546 59.25 3.58 -9.99
N TRP A 547 58.20 4.34 -10.31
CA TRP A 547 57.90 4.84 -11.66
C TRP A 547 58.48 6.23 -11.90
N ASN A 548 59.02 6.48 -13.11
CA ASN A 548 59.32 7.83 -13.56
C ASN A 548 59.31 7.96 -15.11
N TYR A 549 58.50 8.91 -15.59
CA TYR A 549 58.47 9.47 -16.96
C TYR A 549 58.11 8.57 -18.16
N CYS A 550 56.85 8.70 -18.62
CA CYS A 550 56.50 8.61 -20.03
C CYS A 550 56.53 10.00 -20.70
N THR A 551 57.51 10.28 -21.56
CA THR A 551 57.41 11.28 -22.66
C THR A 551 58.44 10.94 -23.74
N GLY A 552 58.02 10.85 -25.01
CA GLY A 552 58.85 10.32 -26.08
C GLY A 552 59.98 11.23 -26.60
N GLY A 553 60.99 10.59 -27.22
CA GLY A 553 61.79 11.18 -28.30
C GLY A 553 62.99 12.06 -27.93
N GLY A 554 64.10 11.47 -27.46
CA GLY A 554 65.40 12.17 -27.41
C GLY A 554 66.55 11.31 -26.87
N GLN A 555 67.63 11.15 -27.64
CA GLN A 555 68.77 10.29 -27.25
C GLN A 555 69.76 10.96 -26.26
N ALA A 556 70.43 10.05 -25.52
CA ALA A 556 71.83 10.11 -25.06
C ALA A 556 72.16 10.74 -23.70
N GLY A 557 72.77 9.93 -22.83
CA GLY A 557 73.39 10.32 -21.56
C GLY A 557 74.15 9.16 -20.91
N THR A 558 75.35 8.85 -21.39
CA THR A 558 76.17 7.72 -20.91
C THR A 558 76.86 7.96 -19.56
N ALA A 559 76.91 6.90 -18.75
CA ALA A 559 77.93 6.59 -17.73
C ALA A 559 78.05 7.43 -16.44
N ASP A 560 77.81 6.71 -15.32
CA ASP A 560 78.64 6.56 -14.10
C ASP A 560 78.99 7.81 -13.25
N LYS A 561 79.02 7.75 -11.90
CA LYS A 561 79.64 6.74 -11.03
C LYS A 561 78.93 6.63 -9.67
N ASN A 562 78.50 5.42 -9.29
CA ASN A 562 78.67 4.79 -7.96
C ASN A 562 77.66 3.65 -7.68
N GLY A 563 77.75 2.55 -8.45
CA GLY A 563 77.42 1.19 -7.99
C GLY A 563 75.94 0.77 -7.89
N GLY A 564 75.65 -0.43 -8.41
CA GLY A 564 74.42 -1.18 -8.11
C GLY A 564 73.53 -1.45 -9.32
N TRP A 565 73.48 -2.72 -9.72
CA TRP A 565 72.49 -3.38 -10.58
C TRP A 565 72.31 -2.91 -12.05
N GLN A 566 72.22 -3.91 -12.93
CA GLN A 566 71.69 -3.82 -14.28
C GLN A 566 70.45 -4.71 -14.33
N GLU A 567 69.28 -4.18 -14.64
CA GLU A 567 68.13 -4.93 -15.17
C GLU A 567 67.03 -3.97 -15.64
N GLY A 568 66.13 -4.44 -16.52
CA GLY A 568 64.85 -3.80 -16.85
C GLY A 568 64.87 -2.50 -17.65
N TYR A 569 64.76 -2.58 -18.98
CA TYR A 569 64.25 -1.48 -19.82
C TYR A 569 63.54 -2.03 -21.08
N TRP A 570 62.37 -2.61 -20.88
CA TRP A 570 61.19 -2.67 -21.78
C TRP A 570 60.00 -3.04 -20.87
N LEU A 571 58.74 -2.68 -21.11
CA LEU A 571 58.10 -1.52 -21.75
C LEU A 571 56.66 -1.55 -21.23
N LEU A 572 56.05 -0.40 -20.89
CA LEU A 572 54.64 -0.37 -20.43
C LEU A 572 53.65 -0.79 -21.55
N GLU A 573 54.13 -0.84 -22.80
CA GLU A 573 53.36 -1.20 -24.00
C GLU A 573 53.01 -2.71 -24.05
N ASP A 574 53.90 -3.63 -23.66
CA ASP A 574 53.67 -5.08 -23.79
C ASP A 574 52.57 -5.64 -22.85
N VAL A 575 52.29 -4.96 -21.72
CA VAL A 575 51.21 -5.34 -20.78
C VAL A 575 49.84 -4.86 -21.27
N LEU A 576 49.80 -3.91 -22.20
CA LEU A 576 48.58 -3.22 -22.64
C LEU A 576 48.22 -3.49 -24.11
N ASP A 577 49.05 -4.25 -24.85
CA ASP A 577 48.85 -4.56 -26.29
C ASP A 577 48.55 -6.06 -26.55
N GLN A 578 48.38 -6.91 -25.53
CA GLN A 578 47.86 -8.28 -25.70
C GLN A 578 46.31 -8.34 -25.80
N ASP A 579 45.83 -7.73 -26.88
CA ASP A 579 44.79 -8.26 -27.79
C ASP A 579 43.52 -8.91 -27.21
N ILE A 580 42.85 -8.25 -26.24
CA ILE A 580 41.39 -8.06 -26.33
C ILE A 580 41.07 -6.61 -25.96
N GLY A 581 40.34 -5.90 -26.82
CA GLY A 581 39.93 -4.52 -26.54
C GLY A 581 38.92 -4.44 -25.40
N GLY A 582 39.37 -4.17 -24.17
CA GLY A 582 38.45 -4.06 -23.03
C GLY A 582 39.05 -4.20 -21.62
N GLY A 583 40.22 -3.60 -21.32
CA GLY A 583 40.59 -3.15 -19.98
C GLY A 583 40.83 -4.14 -18.83
N ILE A 584 41.45 -3.62 -17.76
CA ILE A 584 41.46 -4.26 -16.44
C ILE A 584 40.08 -4.02 -15.83
N VAL A 585 39.30 -5.09 -15.67
CA VAL A 585 38.01 -5.09 -14.99
C VAL A 585 38.12 -6.05 -13.81
N TRP A 586 38.05 -5.51 -12.59
CA TRP A 586 37.55 -6.23 -11.44
C TRP A 586 36.09 -5.83 -11.32
N ASP A 587 35.18 -6.80 -11.35
CA ASP A 587 33.77 -6.56 -11.10
C ASP A 587 33.21 -7.67 -10.20
N ASP A 588 32.24 -7.28 -9.39
CA ASP A 588 31.40 -8.10 -8.52
C ASP A 588 32.02 -8.75 -7.25
N ILE A 589 32.09 -7.95 -6.17
CA ILE A 589 31.49 -8.37 -4.88
C ILE A 589 30.24 -7.52 -4.66
N ASN A 590 29.10 -8.06 -5.10
CA ASN A 590 27.76 -7.52 -5.02
C ASN A 590 27.47 -6.72 -3.73
N LEU A 591 27.12 -5.43 -3.89
CA LEU A 591 25.92 -4.81 -3.30
C LEU A 591 25.77 -3.33 -3.75
N SER A 592 24.74 -3.07 -4.59
CA SER A 592 24.22 -1.76 -5.02
C SER A 592 25.14 -0.84 -5.87
N ASP A 593 24.60 -0.43 -7.02
CA ASP A 593 25.25 0.34 -8.08
C ASP A 593 26.06 1.59 -7.68
N THR A 594 27.15 1.80 -8.45
CA THR A 594 28.09 2.95 -8.51
C THR A 594 29.12 3.06 -7.37
N LEU A 595 30.44 3.13 -7.64
CA LEU A 595 31.20 3.27 -8.90
C LEU A 595 32.37 2.26 -8.96
N VAL A 596 33.07 2.22 -10.11
CA VAL A 596 34.35 1.50 -10.28
C VAL A 596 35.35 2.38 -11.04
N PHE A 597 36.44 2.78 -10.37
CA PHE A 597 37.64 3.34 -11.01
C PHE A 597 38.36 2.27 -11.86
N SER A 598 37.98 2.15 -13.13
CA SER A 598 38.57 1.18 -14.06
C SER A 598 39.55 1.82 -15.06
N ILE A 599 40.82 1.42 -15.01
CA ILE A 599 41.84 1.80 -16.00
C ILE A 599 41.78 0.80 -17.15
N THR A 600 40.97 1.12 -18.17
CA THR A 600 40.66 0.19 -19.26
C THR A 600 41.49 0.38 -20.54
N THR A 601 42.39 1.38 -20.57
CA THR A 601 43.26 1.70 -21.71
C THR A 601 44.60 2.30 -21.29
N CYS A 602 45.62 2.15 -22.14
CA CYS A 602 46.90 2.86 -22.01
C CYS A 602 46.71 4.38 -22.02
N ASP A 603 45.74 4.91 -22.78
CA ASP A 603 45.42 6.34 -22.79
C ASP A 603 44.87 6.83 -21.44
N GLN A 604 44.06 6.04 -20.72
CA GLN A 604 43.62 6.40 -19.35
C GLN A 604 44.78 6.40 -18.37
N ALA A 605 45.65 5.39 -18.40
CA ALA A 605 46.88 5.37 -17.59
C ALA A 605 47.75 6.62 -17.90
N VAL A 606 47.97 6.93 -19.17
CA VAL A 606 48.73 8.13 -19.59
C VAL A 606 48.04 9.43 -19.16
N ASN A 607 46.71 9.53 -19.20
CA ASN A 607 45.97 10.70 -18.74
C ASN A 607 46.14 10.94 -17.23
N ILE A 608 46.15 9.87 -16.41
CA ILE A 608 46.47 9.94 -14.98
C ILE A 608 47.91 10.41 -14.77
N LEU A 609 48.87 9.90 -15.55
CA LEU A 609 50.31 10.24 -15.46
C LEU A 609 50.70 11.61 -16.07
N ASP A 610 49.86 12.22 -16.93
CA ASP A 610 50.13 13.50 -17.61
C ASP A 610 49.20 14.64 -17.17
N MET A 611 48.46 14.48 -16.06
CA MET A 611 47.56 15.51 -15.52
C MET A 611 48.24 16.88 -15.39
N ARG A 612 47.65 17.87 -16.06
CA ARG A 612 48.07 19.27 -16.03
C ARG A 612 46.93 20.16 -15.55
N ASP A 613 47.31 21.20 -14.83
CA ASP A 613 46.46 22.34 -14.54
C ASP A 613 45.99 23.01 -15.84
N ASN A 614 44.70 22.95 -16.18
CA ASN A 614 44.16 23.59 -17.39
C ASN A 614 44.22 25.13 -17.39
N VAL A 615 44.52 25.76 -16.24
CA VAL A 615 44.71 27.22 -16.11
C VAL A 615 46.19 27.61 -16.20
N THR A 616 47.12 26.79 -15.70
CA THR A 616 48.56 27.13 -15.66
C THR A 616 49.49 26.25 -16.52
N GLY A 617 49.00 25.13 -17.05
CA GLY A 617 49.73 24.21 -17.93
C GLY A 617 50.80 23.35 -17.24
N ASN A 618 50.92 23.42 -15.91
CA ASN A 618 51.93 22.70 -15.14
C ASN A 618 51.44 21.32 -14.68
N LYS A 619 52.32 20.32 -14.70
CA LYS A 619 52.09 19.04 -14.01
C LYS A 619 52.06 19.25 -12.50
N ARG A 620 51.07 18.69 -11.80
CA ARG A 620 50.86 18.89 -10.35
C ARG A 620 51.25 17.64 -9.52
N ALA A 621 52.53 17.31 -9.48
CA ALA A 621 53.08 16.25 -8.62
C ALA A 621 53.07 16.57 -7.10
N SER A 622 52.15 17.42 -6.64
CA SER A 622 51.96 17.83 -5.25
C SER A 622 50.47 17.89 -4.88
N ASP A 623 49.64 17.18 -5.64
CA ASP A 623 48.22 17.01 -5.39
C ASP A 623 48.02 15.66 -4.68
N ALA A 624 47.28 15.67 -3.56
CA ALA A 624 46.98 14.47 -2.78
C ALA A 624 46.23 13.43 -3.62
N ALA A 625 45.28 13.93 -4.43
CA ALA A 625 44.40 13.14 -5.28
C ALA A 625 45.19 12.41 -6.38
N TYR A 626 46.09 13.14 -7.06
CA TYR A 626 47.04 12.58 -8.03
C TYR A 626 47.99 11.54 -7.39
N THR A 627 48.48 11.83 -6.18
CA THR A 627 49.43 10.96 -5.48
C THR A 627 48.80 9.62 -5.10
N LEU A 628 47.54 9.64 -4.67
CA LEU A 628 46.76 8.43 -4.39
C LEU A 628 46.61 7.53 -5.62
N ALA A 629 46.13 8.08 -6.74
CA ALA A 629 45.92 7.33 -7.99
C ALA A 629 47.23 6.71 -8.54
N MET A 630 48.37 7.40 -8.38
CA MET A 630 49.70 6.88 -8.75
C MET A 630 50.07 5.59 -7.99
N HIS A 631 49.87 5.56 -6.67
CA HIS A 631 50.26 4.42 -5.84
C HIS A 631 49.25 3.28 -5.90
N LEU A 632 47.96 3.58 -6.11
CA LEU A 632 46.91 2.59 -6.36
C LEU A 632 47.18 1.79 -7.64
N LEU A 633 47.44 2.46 -8.78
CA LEU A 633 47.79 1.79 -10.05
C LEU A 633 49.00 0.86 -9.89
N ALA A 634 50.04 1.30 -9.17
CA ALA A 634 51.21 0.46 -8.91
C ALA A 634 50.86 -0.77 -8.04
N ALA A 635 49.96 -0.62 -7.06
CA ALA A 635 49.54 -1.71 -6.18
C ALA A 635 48.70 -2.75 -6.94
N GLN A 636 47.72 -2.31 -7.74
CA GLN A 636 46.90 -3.16 -8.62
C GLN A 636 47.77 -3.98 -9.58
N MET A 637 48.83 -3.39 -10.16
CA MET A 637 49.77 -4.11 -11.01
C MET A 637 50.63 -5.14 -10.25
N ASN A 638 51.00 -4.85 -8.99
CA ASN A 638 51.69 -5.82 -8.15
C ASN A 638 50.77 -7.00 -7.76
N PHE A 639 49.48 -6.75 -7.50
CA PHE A 639 48.48 -7.80 -7.27
C PHE A 639 48.31 -8.70 -8.51
N ALA A 640 48.14 -8.10 -9.70
CA ALA A 640 48.01 -8.85 -10.96
C ALA A 640 49.28 -9.65 -11.31
N ALA A 641 50.47 -9.17 -10.91
CA ALA A 641 51.74 -9.88 -11.09
C ALA A 641 52.00 -10.99 -10.06
N GLY A 642 51.07 -11.26 -9.14
CA GLY A 642 51.20 -12.33 -8.13
C GLY A 642 52.22 -12.04 -7.02
N ALA A 643 52.47 -10.77 -6.71
CA ALA A 643 53.24 -10.39 -5.52
C ALA A 643 52.49 -10.79 -4.23
N GLU A 644 53.21 -11.05 -3.11
CA GLU A 644 52.52 -11.38 -1.85
C GLU A 644 51.59 -10.24 -1.42
N THR A 645 50.33 -10.59 -1.13
CA THR A 645 49.28 -9.66 -0.72
C THR A 645 49.05 -9.78 0.79
N CYS A 646 49.16 -8.67 1.53
CA CYS A 646 48.63 -8.61 2.90
C CYS A 646 47.29 -7.86 2.93
N GLN A 647 46.42 -8.22 3.89
CA GLN A 647 45.05 -7.70 3.98
C GLN A 647 45.02 -6.16 3.99
N ASP A 648 45.88 -5.55 4.80
CA ASP A 648 46.03 -4.10 4.92
C ASP A 648 46.25 -3.41 3.56
N ALA A 649 46.95 -4.05 2.61
CA ALA A 649 47.16 -3.50 1.26
C ALA A 649 45.93 -3.63 0.35
N GLN A 650 45.14 -4.70 0.51
CA GLN A 650 43.88 -4.88 -0.23
C GLN A 650 42.80 -3.92 0.28
N ASP A 651 42.64 -3.81 1.60
CA ASP A 651 41.68 -2.91 2.24
C ASP A 651 41.99 -1.45 1.88
N THR A 652 43.26 -1.05 1.92
CA THR A 652 43.70 0.30 1.51
C THR A 652 43.45 0.57 0.02
N ALA A 653 43.55 -0.44 -0.85
CA ALA A 653 43.26 -0.27 -2.28
C ALA A 653 41.77 -0.03 -2.53
N LEU A 654 40.88 -0.77 -1.85
CA LEU A 654 39.44 -0.56 -1.90
C LEU A 654 39.03 0.82 -1.37
N GLU A 655 39.56 1.24 -0.20
CA GLU A 655 39.30 2.60 0.34
C GLU A 655 39.81 3.71 -0.60
N ALA A 656 40.90 3.46 -1.34
CA ALA A 656 41.41 4.40 -2.33
C ALA A 656 40.52 4.49 -3.59
N GLU A 657 39.98 3.37 -4.07
CA GLU A 657 39.02 3.33 -5.17
C GLU A 657 37.73 4.08 -4.82
N GLU A 658 37.10 3.77 -3.67
CA GLU A 658 35.91 4.48 -3.18
C GLU A 658 36.14 6.01 -3.06
N LEU A 659 37.30 6.43 -2.57
CA LEU A 659 37.62 7.84 -2.39
C LEU A 659 37.86 8.55 -3.73
N LEU A 660 38.46 7.88 -4.71
CA LEU A 660 38.65 8.40 -6.06
C LEU A 660 37.33 8.49 -6.82
N ASP A 661 36.39 7.58 -6.59
CA ASP A 661 35.08 7.58 -7.25
C ASP A 661 34.08 8.59 -6.67
N LYS A 662 34.18 8.90 -5.38
CA LYS A 662 33.40 9.95 -4.70
C LYS A 662 33.65 11.36 -5.26
N HIS A 663 34.76 11.57 -5.95
CA HIS A 663 35.16 12.85 -6.56
C HIS A 663 35.29 12.66 -8.08
N ASP A 664 34.67 13.52 -8.90
CA ASP A 664 34.61 13.33 -10.37
C ASP A 664 35.99 13.41 -11.06
N PHE A 665 36.72 12.28 -11.09
CA PHE A 665 38.15 12.20 -11.38
C PHE A 665 38.51 12.11 -12.88
N ILE A 666 37.51 12.00 -13.76
CA ILE A 666 37.69 11.72 -15.19
C ILE A 666 38.06 12.95 -16.06
N GLY A 667 38.37 14.10 -15.44
CA GLY A 667 39.18 15.13 -16.11
C GLY A 667 38.62 16.55 -16.23
N GLU A 668 37.49 16.90 -15.60
CA GLU A 668 36.96 18.29 -15.57
C GLU A 668 36.88 18.92 -14.15
N GLY A 669 37.99 18.91 -13.40
CA GLY A 669 38.21 19.88 -12.30
C GLY A 669 38.48 19.32 -10.89
N SER A 670 38.70 18.02 -10.78
CA SER A 670 39.00 17.25 -9.56
C SER A 670 40.36 17.62 -8.95
N TYR A 671 40.39 18.62 -8.08
CA TYR A 671 41.57 19.03 -7.32
C TYR A 671 41.28 19.00 -5.81
N LEU A 672 41.82 18.01 -5.09
CA LEU A 672 41.80 18.04 -3.63
C LEU A 672 42.76 19.13 -3.15
N SER A 673 42.20 20.24 -2.68
CA SER A 673 42.97 21.31 -2.06
C SER A 673 43.27 20.99 -0.60
N SER A 674 44.31 21.58 -0.01
CA SER A 674 44.63 21.42 1.42
C SER A 674 43.61 22.03 2.40
N GLN A 675 42.42 22.43 1.91
CA GLN A 675 41.26 22.87 2.69
C GLN A 675 40.07 21.91 2.55
N ASP A 676 40.19 20.89 1.70
CA ASP A 676 39.22 19.80 1.57
C ASP A 676 39.30 18.88 2.81
N THR A 677 38.17 18.29 3.21
CA THR A 677 38.14 17.33 4.33
C THR A 677 38.86 16.04 3.98
N ASP A 678 38.86 15.67 2.70
CA ASP A 678 39.35 14.37 2.23
C ASP A 678 40.85 14.42 1.87
N TYR A 679 41.45 15.62 1.78
CA TYR A 679 42.85 15.83 1.39
C TYR A 679 43.88 15.11 2.27
N ALA A 680 43.66 15.09 3.59
CA ALA A 680 44.59 14.46 4.52
C ALA A 680 44.51 12.92 4.45
N TYR A 681 43.30 12.40 4.26
CA TYR A 681 43.03 10.96 4.16
C TYR A 681 43.55 10.39 2.83
N ALA A 682 43.39 11.12 1.71
CA ALA A 682 43.98 10.74 0.43
C ALA A 682 45.52 10.61 0.47
N LEU A 683 46.21 11.43 1.29
CA LEU A 683 47.67 11.30 1.49
C LEU A 683 48.03 10.08 2.36
N GLU A 684 47.22 9.75 3.36
CA GLU A 684 47.44 8.61 4.26
C GLU A 684 47.27 7.25 3.56
N LEU A 685 46.23 7.12 2.72
CA LEU A 685 46.05 5.97 1.84
C LEU A 685 47.19 5.86 0.82
N ALA A 686 47.62 6.99 0.23
CA ALA A 686 48.72 7.01 -0.73
C ALA A 686 50.06 6.57 -0.11
N GLU A 687 50.38 7.03 1.11
CA GLU A 687 51.60 6.66 1.84
C GLU A 687 51.60 5.17 2.25
N THR A 688 50.42 4.62 2.52
CA THR A 688 50.23 3.19 2.84
C THR A 688 50.43 2.32 1.59
N LEU A 689 49.84 2.69 0.45
CA LEU A 689 50.07 2.01 -0.84
C LEU A 689 51.51 2.18 -1.33
N ASP A 690 52.18 3.31 -1.08
CA ASP A 690 53.61 3.46 -1.39
C ASP A 690 54.48 2.49 -0.57
N GLN A 691 54.19 2.31 0.72
CA GLN A 691 54.86 1.30 1.56
C GLN A 691 54.62 -0.12 1.02
N TYR A 692 53.41 -0.44 0.53
CA TYR A 692 53.15 -1.75 -0.09
C TYR A 692 54.02 -1.96 -1.34
N ASN A 693 53.96 -1.00 -2.28
CA ASN A 693 54.72 -1.03 -3.53
C ASN A 693 56.24 -1.05 -3.31
N ASN A 694 56.71 -0.55 -2.18
CA ASN A 694 58.12 -0.61 -1.78
C ASN A 694 58.51 -1.90 -1.05
N GLY A 695 57.59 -2.84 -0.81
CA GLY A 695 57.84 -4.06 -0.03
C GLY A 695 58.08 -3.77 1.46
N GLU A 696 57.52 -2.68 1.97
CA GLU A 696 57.70 -2.17 3.33
C GLU A 696 56.45 -2.36 4.21
N LEU A 697 55.25 -2.48 3.61
CA LEU A 697 53.98 -2.70 4.33
C LEU A 697 53.70 -4.17 4.70
N CYS A 698 54.19 -5.14 3.90
CA CYS A 698 53.99 -6.57 4.14
C CYS A 698 55.33 -7.27 4.47
N THR A 699 55.78 -7.21 5.73
CA THR A 699 56.85 -8.10 6.24
C THR A 699 56.27 -9.22 7.11
N PRO A 700 56.84 -10.45 7.10
CA PRO A 700 56.32 -11.59 7.87
C PRO A 700 56.26 -11.43 9.41
#